data_AF-H0THF6-F1
#
_entry.id   AF-H0THF6-F1
#
_cell.length_a   1.000
_cell.length_b   1.000
_cell.length_c   1.000
_cell.angle_alpha   90.00
_cell.angle_beta   90.00
_cell.angle_gamma   90.00
#
_symmetry.space_group_name_H-M   'P 1'
#
loop_
_entity.id
_entity.type
_entity.pdbx_description
1 polymer ?
#
loop_
_entity_poly.entity_id
_entity_poly.type
_entity_poly.pdbx_seq_one_letter_code
_entity_poly.pdbx_strand_id
1 'polypeptide(L)'
;MTQQPSAALINAVLAMDVYNRGVNPALVVNFEQIGSYELIAGSVTSAPDNFEAATYQLVGDPSTRIISFRGTDSLADVPAWLGGAGLTGWPTQFPDAEAYYKAWATTSNVSLTGHSLGGGLAGYIGALYDKPAYAFDAMPFEFAAEVRYDQLHGFWGALTSNPVPRYSDIHMVSVSGEVLQYVRDAAPIVEAPLALLQLGPVDGAIAIAHAAVGIASESDSVLGSGTNLGLDPVSLHSIALLTMMQWASDNGLSDWKKAAAALLAPLQDDAIASAVGVPAASAATGEGSPSAKMKDMIAYSTVTDASGYGDTAVQALFHGGDAFADAVSASSAASYLKAAGVQTAIADIVVEYSALLAQNHDEVTGATPGVIGHEHGVIYDDLAANLLVADFSPELWQRADTGTAVDIIGKTALIDAIATADGENAGLIDSAITTLWGGQTGNLDWLSAALSDAATTVALDAVPGVTIAASAGALLVAGAGNDTLLGTGNNDLLIGGAGADKLDGGAGTNILVGGANASYLYQTGDGSDLIINGTASQSTPTGTLDFGNAASANSLWFVKSGNDLQIDILGTHQQVTIADWFLGGSYQLQEIKAGGLEIDSKVSQLVQAMSAYAQAHPGFDPTVASQMPSDAQLHEIIAGTWHLNA
;
A
#
# COMPACT_ATOMS: atom_id res chain seq x y z
N MET A 1 10.69 -12.70 -14.83
CA MET A 1 11.50 -12.52 -16.06
C MET A 1 12.37 -11.31 -15.83
N THR A 2 13.67 -11.42 -15.57
CA THR A 2 14.53 -10.24 -15.35
C THR A 2 15.07 -9.76 -16.70
N GLN A 3 14.33 -8.85 -17.36
CA GLN A 3 14.96 -8.00 -18.37
C GLN A 3 16.06 -7.19 -17.70
N GLN A 4 17.17 -6.99 -18.42
CA GLN A 4 18.16 -6.01 -18.02
C GLN A 4 17.46 -4.66 -17.84
N PRO A 5 17.67 -3.94 -16.72
CA PRO A 5 17.00 -2.66 -16.48
C PRO A 5 17.29 -1.69 -17.63
N SER A 6 16.30 -0.88 -18.01
CA SER A 6 16.48 0.10 -19.08
C SER A 6 17.57 1.10 -18.71
N ALA A 7 18.12 1.77 -19.72
CA ALA A 7 19.07 2.85 -19.48
C ALA A 7 18.44 3.97 -18.63
N ALA A 8 17.15 4.26 -18.79
CA ALA A 8 16.44 5.22 -17.97
C ALA A 8 16.39 4.77 -16.50
N LEU A 9 16.00 3.51 -16.23
CA LEU A 9 15.93 3.00 -14.86
C LEU A 9 17.28 3.01 -14.14
N ILE A 10 18.36 2.55 -14.80
CA ILE A 10 19.72 2.61 -14.22
C ILE A 10 20.12 4.05 -13.91
N ASN A 11 19.89 4.98 -14.84
CA ASN A 11 20.24 6.38 -14.66
C ASN A 11 19.41 7.06 -13.56
N ALA A 12 18.16 6.63 -13.33
CA ALA A 12 17.32 7.10 -12.22
C ALA A 12 17.89 6.67 -10.86
N VAL A 13 18.25 5.39 -10.72
CA VAL A 13 18.85 4.85 -9.49
C VAL A 13 20.16 5.56 -9.16
N LEU A 14 21.04 5.79 -10.15
CA LEU A 14 22.31 6.49 -9.93
C LEU A 14 22.12 8.00 -9.67
N ALA A 15 21.07 8.63 -10.21
CA ALA A 15 20.69 10.00 -9.83
C ALA A 15 20.23 10.07 -8.37
N MET A 16 19.42 9.09 -7.93
CA MET A 16 18.97 8.96 -6.56
C MET A 16 20.12 8.71 -5.57
N ASP A 17 21.11 7.87 -5.94
CA ASP A 17 22.28 7.63 -5.09
C ASP A 17 23.09 8.90 -4.82
N VAL A 18 23.38 9.70 -5.86
CA VAL A 18 24.07 10.99 -5.64
C VAL A 18 23.23 11.93 -4.80
N TYR A 19 21.90 11.96 -4.98
CA TYR A 19 20.99 12.73 -4.14
C TYR A 19 21.08 12.32 -2.67
N ASN A 20 21.13 11.01 -2.39
CA ASN A 20 21.09 10.45 -1.06
C ASN A 20 22.43 10.46 -0.31
N ARG A 21 23.57 10.43 -1.01
CA ARG A 21 24.90 10.48 -0.37
C ARG A 21 25.15 11.75 0.45
N GLY A 22 24.46 12.84 0.17
CA GLY A 22 24.55 14.09 0.95
C GLY A 22 23.46 14.31 2.01
N VAL A 23 22.33 13.58 1.96
CA VAL A 23 21.13 13.85 2.80
C VAL A 23 20.73 12.65 3.67
N ASN A 24 20.90 11.42 3.17
CA ASN A 24 20.42 10.19 3.83
C ASN A 24 21.58 9.18 4.04
N PRO A 25 22.59 9.50 4.86
CA PRO A 25 23.79 8.65 5.02
C PRO A 25 23.50 7.28 5.65
N ALA A 26 22.31 7.09 6.24
CA ALA A 26 21.88 5.81 6.82
C ALA A 26 21.35 4.79 5.78
N LEU A 27 21.08 5.22 4.54
CA LEU A 27 20.54 4.37 3.45
C LEU A 27 21.62 3.85 2.50
N VAL A 28 22.90 4.08 2.81
CA VAL A 28 24.01 3.85 1.88
C VAL A 28 24.14 2.37 1.56
N VAL A 29 23.69 2.00 0.35
CA VAL A 29 23.94 0.72 -0.33
C VAL A 29 25.45 0.49 -0.40
N ASN A 30 25.86 -0.78 -0.24
CA ASN A 30 27.24 -1.24 -0.12
C ASN A 30 28.24 -0.31 -0.85
N PHE A 31 29.13 0.34 -0.07
CA PHE A 31 29.69 1.70 -0.28
C PHE A 31 30.18 2.11 -1.68
N GLU A 32 30.42 1.17 -2.59
CA GLU A 32 31.06 1.40 -3.88
C GLU A 32 30.41 0.67 -5.07
N GLN A 33 29.31 -0.10 -4.91
CA GLN A 33 28.68 -0.80 -6.04
C GLN A 33 27.14 -0.78 -5.99
N ILE A 34 26.51 -0.40 -7.12
CA ILE A 34 25.06 -0.38 -7.34
C ILE A 34 24.77 -1.16 -8.62
N GLY A 35 24.20 -2.35 -8.46
CA GLY A 35 23.99 -3.29 -9.56
C GLY A 35 25.30 -3.60 -10.28
N SER A 36 25.33 -3.38 -11.59
CA SER A 36 26.53 -3.58 -12.41
C SER A 36 27.50 -2.40 -12.42
N TYR A 37 27.27 -1.35 -11.63
CA TYR A 37 28.09 -0.13 -11.66
C TYR A 37 28.85 0.08 -10.35
N GLU A 38 30.15 0.35 -10.45
CA GLU A 38 31.01 0.70 -9.32
C GLU A 38 31.24 2.22 -9.25
N LEU A 39 31.16 2.81 -8.06
CA LEU A 39 31.52 4.19 -7.80
C LEU A 39 33.05 4.33 -7.83
N ILE A 40 33.57 5.08 -8.79
CA ILE A 40 35.01 5.31 -8.95
C ILE A 40 35.46 6.71 -8.54
N ALA A 41 34.51 7.62 -8.28
CA ALA A 41 34.76 8.98 -7.82
C ALA A 41 33.58 9.55 -7.02
N GLY A 42 33.79 9.79 -5.72
CA GLY A 42 32.82 10.43 -4.81
C GLY A 42 32.89 11.97 -4.78
N SER A 43 31.93 12.59 -4.08
CA SER A 43 31.50 13.99 -4.26
C SER A 43 32.60 15.06 -4.10
N VAL A 44 32.64 15.99 -5.06
CA VAL A 44 33.32 17.28 -4.91
C VAL A 44 32.28 18.26 -4.38
N THR A 45 32.23 18.46 -3.07
CA THR A 45 31.45 19.55 -2.46
C THR A 45 32.18 20.86 -2.67
N SER A 46 31.66 21.75 -3.53
CA SER A 46 32.05 23.15 -3.50
C SER A 46 31.25 23.85 -2.38
N ALA A 47 31.94 24.21 -1.30
CA ALA A 47 31.36 24.74 -0.06
C ALA A 47 30.48 26.01 -0.15
N PRO A 48 30.41 26.81 -1.25
CA PRO A 48 29.43 27.88 -1.36
C PRO A 48 28.08 27.49 -1.99
N ASP A 49 28.04 26.43 -2.83
CA ASP A 49 26.94 26.23 -3.79
C ASP A 49 26.21 24.89 -3.67
N ASN A 50 26.59 24.01 -2.73
CA ASN A 50 25.95 22.69 -2.51
C ASN A 50 25.89 21.80 -3.78
N PHE A 51 26.87 21.94 -4.68
CA PHE A 51 27.02 21.09 -5.86
C PHE A 51 27.64 19.75 -5.47
N GLU A 52 27.10 18.65 -5.99
CA GLU A 52 27.69 17.32 -5.87
C GLU A 52 27.63 16.58 -7.21
N ALA A 53 28.64 15.75 -7.45
CA ALA A 53 28.70 14.88 -8.62
C ALA A 53 29.44 13.59 -8.29
N ALA A 54 29.03 12.50 -8.94
CA ALA A 54 29.67 11.19 -8.81
C ALA A 54 29.88 10.55 -10.19
N THR A 55 30.91 9.71 -10.28
CA THR A 55 31.19 8.93 -11.49
C THR A 55 31.10 7.44 -11.19
N TYR A 56 30.25 6.76 -11.95
CA TYR A 56 30.07 5.32 -11.89
C TYR A 56 30.64 4.67 -13.15
N GLN A 57 31.22 3.49 -12.99
CA GLN A 57 31.85 2.72 -14.06
C GLN A 57 31.21 1.33 -14.15
N LEU A 58 30.97 0.85 -15.37
CA LEU A 58 30.40 -0.47 -15.58
C LEU A 58 31.43 -1.56 -15.19
N VAL A 59 31.05 -2.45 -14.29
CA VAL A 59 31.90 -3.57 -13.85
C VAL A 59 32.17 -4.49 -15.04
N GLY A 60 33.46 -4.70 -15.34
CA GLY A 60 33.90 -5.49 -16.50
C GLY A 60 34.04 -4.69 -17.81
N ASP A 61 33.61 -3.43 -17.85
CA ASP A 61 33.85 -2.51 -18.97
C ASP A 61 34.27 -1.10 -18.48
N PRO A 62 35.57 -0.87 -18.27
CA PRO A 62 36.06 0.42 -17.80
C PRO A 62 35.94 1.55 -18.83
N SER A 63 35.50 1.26 -20.07
CA SER A 63 35.27 2.28 -21.09
C SER A 63 33.92 2.97 -20.97
N THR A 64 32.99 2.40 -20.18
CA THR A 64 31.62 2.86 -20.01
C THR A 64 31.42 3.50 -18.63
N ARG A 65 30.98 4.76 -18.63
CA ARG A 65 30.77 5.57 -17.42
C ARG A 65 29.45 6.34 -17.43
N ILE A 66 28.93 6.54 -16.23
CA ILE A 66 27.78 7.42 -15.96
C ILE A 66 28.24 8.50 -14.99
N ILE A 67 28.07 9.77 -15.37
CA ILE A 67 28.33 10.91 -14.50
C ILE A 67 26.98 11.44 -14.02
N SER A 68 26.77 11.41 -12.71
CA SER A 68 25.53 11.86 -12.08
C SER A 68 25.76 13.18 -11.35
N PHE A 69 24.86 14.14 -11.55
CA PHE A 69 24.91 15.46 -10.94
C PHE A 69 23.76 15.65 -9.95
N ARG A 70 24.05 16.32 -8.83
CA ARG A 70 23.07 16.79 -7.85
C ARG A 70 23.19 18.32 -7.71
N GLY A 71 22.04 18.98 -7.75
CA GLY A 71 21.89 20.40 -7.45
C GLY A 71 21.41 20.66 -6.02
N THR A 72 21.23 21.93 -5.66
CA THR A 72 20.80 22.37 -4.33
C THR A 72 19.43 21.83 -3.88
N ASP A 73 19.21 21.75 -2.57
CA ASP A 73 18.10 21.08 -1.87
C ASP A 73 17.11 22.04 -1.17
N SER A 74 17.19 23.35 -1.40
CA SER A 74 16.33 24.32 -0.71
C SER A 74 15.28 24.97 -1.62
N LEU A 75 14.03 25.01 -1.16
CA LEU A 75 12.96 25.84 -1.77
C LEU A 75 13.29 27.34 -1.74
N ALA A 76 14.23 27.79 -0.89
CA ALA A 76 14.74 29.15 -0.93
C ALA A 76 15.57 29.43 -2.19
N ASP A 77 15.97 28.38 -2.92
CA ASP A 77 16.71 28.46 -4.15
C ASP A 77 15.80 28.49 -5.38
N VAL A 78 14.47 28.42 -5.25
CA VAL A 78 13.52 28.63 -6.37
C VAL A 78 13.84 29.90 -7.19
N PRO A 79 14.19 31.05 -6.58
CA PRO A 79 14.66 32.23 -7.31
C PRO A 79 16.01 32.02 -8.01
N ALA A 80 16.90 31.19 -7.46
CA ALA A 80 18.14 30.76 -8.10
C ALA A 80 17.93 29.66 -9.17
N TRP A 81 16.85 28.86 -9.07
CA TRP A 81 16.40 27.89 -10.08
C TRP A 81 15.89 28.62 -11.32
N LEU A 82 15.07 29.67 -11.12
CA LEU A 82 14.63 30.58 -12.18
C LEU A 82 15.79 31.43 -12.71
N GLY A 83 16.69 31.88 -11.84
CA GLY A 83 17.94 32.54 -12.22
C GLY A 83 18.81 31.66 -13.12
N GLY A 84 18.96 30.39 -12.74
CA GLY A 84 19.72 29.37 -13.44
C GLY A 84 19.17 28.98 -14.81
N ALA A 85 17.87 29.18 -15.03
CA ALA A 85 17.19 29.02 -16.31
C ALA A 85 17.44 30.18 -17.27
N GLY A 86 18.31 31.13 -16.90
CA GLY A 86 18.65 32.29 -17.70
C GLY A 86 17.76 33.51 -17.45
N LEU A 87 16.81 33.46 -16.50
CA LEU A 87 15.87 34.58 -16.28
C LEU A 87 16.46 35.68 -15.39
N THR A 88 17.41 35.39 -14.49
CA THR A 88 18.23 36.37 -13.74
C THR A 88 19.50 35.76 -13.13
N GLY A 89 20.66 35.92 -13.80
CA GLY A 89 21.99 35.59 -13.24
C GLY A 89 22.44 34.13 -13.45
N TRP A 90 23.72 33.94 -13.76
CA TRP A 90 24.34 32.63 -13.99
C TRP A 90 24.24 31.75 -12.73
N PRO A 91 23.74 30.50 -12.82
CA PRO A 91 23.83 29.60 -11.69
C PRO A 91 25.31 29.23 -11.52
N THR A 92 25.79 29.34 -10.28
CA THR A 92 27.19 29.16 -9.89
C THR A 92 27.72 27.75 -10.16
N GLN A 93 26.82 26.78 -10.36
CA GLN A 93 27.14 25.36 -10.51
C GLN A 93 27.50 24.91 -11.95
N PHE A 94 27.19 25.68 -13.01
CA PHE A 94 27.53 25.28 -14.38
C PHE A 94 29.05 25.10 -14.62
N PRO A 95 29.91 26.05 -14.17
CA PRO A 95 31.36 25.87 -14.31
C PRO A 95 31.89 24.67 -13.53
N ASP A 96 31.32 24.38 -12.36
CA ASP A 96 31.68 23.23 -11.53
C ASP A 96 31.31 21.91 -12.20
N ALA A 97 30.09 21.81 -12.77
CA ALA A 97 29.65 20.66 -13.55
C ALA A 97 30.54 20.42 -14.79
N GLU A 98 30.89 21.48 -15.51
CA GLU A 98 31.78 21.40 -16.68
C GLU A 98 33.22 20.99 -16.30
N ALA A 99 33.74 21.52 -15.19
CA ALA A 99 35.05 21.15 -14.67
C ALA A 99 35.09 19.69 -14.23
N TYR A 100 34.05 19.22 -13.54
CA TYR A 100 33.92 17.82 -13.12
C TYR A 100 33.84 16.89 -14.33
N TYR A 101 32.99 17.20 -15.31
CA TYR A 101 32.88 16.43 -16.55
C TYR A 101 34.24 16.28 -17.24
N LYS A 102 34.99 17.37 -17.43
CA LYS A 102 36.32 17.32 -18.07
C LYS A 102 37.33 16.45 -17.30
N ALA A 103 37.21 16.35 -15.98
CA ALA A 103 38.09 15.54 -15.16
C ALA A 103 37.79 14.03 -15.28
N TRP A 104 36.52 13.65 -15.45
CA TRP A 104 36.06 12.26 -15.32
C TRP A 104 35.56 11.61 -16.61
N ALA A 105 35.23 12.39 -17.64
CA ALA A 105 34.84 11.91 -18.97
C ALA A 105 36.07 11.50 -19.83
N THR A 106 36.97 10.71 -19.25
CA THR A 106 38.24 10.30 -19.88
C THR A 106 38.14 9.03 -20.73
N THR A 107 36.94 8.47 -20.90
CA THR A 107 36.67 7.23 -21.62
C THR A 107 35.84 7.47 -22.88
N SER A 108 35.68 6.43 -23.71
CA SER A 108 34.94 6.54 -24.98
C SER A 108 33.43 6.65 -24.80
N ASN A 109 32.86 5.97 -23.81
CA ASN A 109 31.42 5.88 -23.59
C ASN A 109 31.06 6.56 -22.27
N VAL A 110 30.53 7.78 -22.34
CA VAL A 110 30.11 8.56 -21.17
C VAL A 110 28.67 9.00 -21.38
N SER A 111 27.82 8.73 -20.40
CA SER A 111 26.47 9.28 -20.31
C SER A 111 26.28 10.08 -19.02
N LEU A 112 25.27 10.93 -19.00
CA LEU A 112 25.03 11.90 -17.94
C LEU A 112 23.65 11.67 -17.32
N THR A 113 23.50 11.90 -16.02
CA THR A 113 22.20 11.81 -15.34
C THR A 113 22.07 12.80 -14.19
N GLY A 114 20.83 13.05 -13.77
CA GLY A 114 20.53 13.79 -12.56
C GLY A 114 19.03 14.02 -12.36
N HIS A 115 18.67 14.42 -11.15
CA HIS A 115 17.31 14.81 -10.77
C HIS A 115 17.20 16.33 -10.61
N SER A 116 16.05 16.94 -10.94
CA SER A 116 15.79 18.36 -10.71
C SER A 116 16.85 19.26 -11.35
N LEU A 117 17.49 20.14 -10.59
CA LEU A 117 18.62 20.95 -11.02
C LEU A 117 19.79 20.10 -11.56
N GLY A 118 20.06 18.93 -10.96
CA GLY A 118 21.07 17.99 -11.45
C GLY A 118 20.75 17.42 -12.83
N GLY A 119 19.47 17.14 -13.10
CA GLY A 119 19.01 16.69 -14.43
C GLY A 119 19.22 17.75 -15.50
N GLY A 120 18.95 19.01 -15.16
CA GLY A 120 19.23 20.11 -16.09
C GLY A 120 20.74 20.39 -16.27
N LEU A 121 21.59 20.17 -15.26
CA LEU A 121 23.05 20.19 -15.42
C LEU A 121 23.53 19.07 -16.37
N ALA A 122 22.97 17.86 -16.23
CA ALA A 122 23.25 16.74 -17.13
C ALA A 122 22.86 17.07 -18.58
N GLY A 123 21.67 17.62 -18.79
CA GLY A 123 21.22 18.09 -20.11
C GLY A 123 22.13 19.19 -20.69
N TYR A 124 22.53 20.17 -19.87
CA TYR A 124 23.46 21.23 -20.27
C TYR A 124 24.82 20.69 -20.74
N ILE A 125 25.44 19.81 -19.96
CA ILE A 125 26.73 19.20 -20.33
C ILE A 125 26.56 18.26 -21.54
N GLY A 126 25.47 17.51 -21.60
CA GLY A 126 25.14 16.64 -22.73
C GLY A 126 25.07 17.41 -24.04
N ALA A 127 24.39 18.56 -24.02
CA ALA A 127 24.30 19.47 -25.16
C ALA A 127 25.66 20.06 -25.55
N LEU A 128 26.48 20.50 -24.60
CA LEU A 128 27.78 21.12 -24.91
C LEU A 128 28.80 20.14 -25.51
N TYR A 129 28.74 18.86 -25.11
CA TYR A 129 29.76 17.87 -25.42
C TYR A 129 29.28 16.71 -26.30
N ASP A 130 28.06 16.79 -26.82
CA ASP A 130 27.43 15.75 -27.65
C ASP A 130 27.44 14.39 -26.94
N LYS A 131 26.83 14.35 -25.75
CA LYS A 131 26.72 13.16 -24.90
C LYS A 131 25.27 12.85 -24.54
N PRO A 132 24.91 11.56 -24.46
CA PRO A 132 23.58 11.15 -24.01
C PRO A 132 23.37 11.60 -22.56
N ALA A 133 22.19 12.18 -22.29
CA ALA A 133 21.80 12.66 -20.97
C ALA A 133 20.40 12.19 -20.60
N TYR A 134 20.26 11.61 -19.40
CA TYR A 134 18.99 11.17 -18.82
C TYR A 134 18.60 12.14 -17.71
N ALA A 135 17.54 12.90 -17.93
CA ALA A 135 17.13 13.97 -17.06
C ALA A 135 15.83 13.59 -16.35
N PHE A 136 15.85 13.52 -15.02
CA PHE A 136 14.68 13.20 -14.20
C PHE A 136 14.13 14.47 -13.57
N ASP A 137 12.89 14.81 -13.89
CA ASP A 137 12.24 16.04 -13.44
C ASP A 137 13.13 17.28 -13.65
N ALA A 138 13.70 17.40 -14.85
CA ALA A 138 14.70 18.42 -15.13
C ALA A 138 14.10 19.82 -15.27
N MET A 139 14.87 20.82 -14.82
CA MET A 139 14.61 22.23 -15.13
C MET A 139 14.88 22.53 -16.61
N PRO A 140 14.27 23.58 -17.21
CA PRO A 140 14.43 23.93 -18.63
C PRO A 140 15.82 24.54 -18.97
N PHE A 141 16.90 24.02 -18.38
CA PHE A 141 18.27 24.43 -18.69
C PHE A 141 18.73 24.00 -20.08
N GLU A 142 17.94 23.18 -20.78
CA GLU A 142 18.08 22.96 -22.22
C GLU A 142 18.09 24.30 -22.99
N PHE A 143 17.16 25.20 -22.69
CA PHE A 143 17.13 26.55 -23.25
C PHE A 143 18.35 27.39 -22.84
N ALA A 144 18.78 27.28 -21.58
CA ALA A 144 20.00 27.95 -21.11
C ALA A 144 21.27 27.42 -21.79
N ALA A 145 21.31 26.13 -22.13
CA ALA A 145 22.38 25.48 -22.86
C ALA A 145 22.47 25.99 -24.31
N GLU A 146 21.34 26.15 -24.99
CA GLU A 146 21.26 26.77 -26.32
C GLU A 146 21.84 28.19 -26.31
N VAL A 147 21.34 29.03 -25.41
CA VAL A 147 21.80 30.43 -25.27
C VAL A 147 23.30 30.49 -24.99
N ARG A 148 23.84 29.57 -24.20
CA ARG A 148 25.28 29.51 -23.90
C ARG A 148 26.09 28.96 -25.07
N TYR A 149 25.61 27.94 -25.77
CA TYR A 149 26.27 27.44 -26.97
C TYR A 149 26.42 28.57 -28.00
N ASP A 150 25.35 29.33 -28.24
CA ASP A 150 25.35 30.49 -29.13
C ASP A 150 26.29 31.61 -28.65
N GLN A 151 26.39 31.84 -27.35
CA GLN A 151 27.34 32.80 -26.78
C GLN A 151 28.81 32.36 -26.90
N LEU A 152 29.10 31.06 -26.75
CA LEU A 152 30.46 30.50 -26.84
C LEU A 152 30.94 30.37 -28.29
N HIS A 153 30.03 30.09 -29.22
CA HIS A 153 30.34 29.86 -30.63
C HIS A 153 30.04 31.06 -31.54
N GLY A 154 29.35 32.08 -31.01
CA GLY A 154 29.20 33.43 -31.56
C GLY A 154 28.37 33.55 -32.85
N PHE A 155 28.22 34.80 -33.32
CA PHE A 155 27.55 35.20 -34.58
C PHE A 155 28.04 34.47 -35.84
N TRP A 156 29.20 33.78 -35.78
CA TRP A 156 29.78 33.04 -36.90
C TRP A 156 29.37 31.56 -36.98
N GLY A 157 28.83 30.96 -35.91
CA GLY A 157 28.25 29.61 -35.97
C GLY A 157 27.04 29.51 -36.91
N ALA A 158 26.30 30.61 -37.06
CA ALA A 158 25.17 30.74 -37.99
C ALA A 158 25.57 30.91 -39.48
N LEU A 159 26.84 31.23 -39.77
CA LEU A 159 27.35 31.50 -41.13
C LEU A 159 28.21 30.36 -41.71
N THR A 160 28.74 29.48 -40.87
CA THR A 160 29.40 28.26 -41.31
C THR A 160 28.39 27.13 -41.28
N SER A 161 28.10 26.54 -42.43
CA SER A 161 27.18 25.42 -42.65
C SER A 161 27.64 24.11 -41.98
N ASN A 162 27.75 24.10 -40.66
CA ASN A 162 27.67 22.89 -39.87
C ASN A 162 26.33 22.99 -39.13
N PRO A 163 25.26 22.33 -39.61
CA PRO A 163 24.09 22.17 -38.77
C PRO A 163 24.58 21.51 -37.48
N VAL A 164 24.23 22.11 -36.35
CA VAL A 164 24.37 21.49 -35.03
C VAL A 164 23.92 20.03 -35.20
N PRO A 165 24.74 19.02 -34.84
CA PRO A 165 24.24 17.65 -34.75
C PRO A 165 22.96 17.75 -33.93
N ARG A 166 21.83 17.33 -34.52
CA ARG A 166 20.53 17.40 -33.85
C ARG A 166 20.74 16.81 -32.45
N TYR A 167 20.47 17.59 -31.42
CA TYR A 167 20.54 17.17 -30.02
C TYR A 167 19.52 16.04 -29.80
N SER A 168 19.86 14.82 -30.24
CA SER A 168 18.91 13.71 -30.36
C SER A 168 18.89 12.80 -29.15
N ASP A 169 19.83 12.98 -28.22
CA ASP A 169 20.13 11.99 -27.19
C ASP A 169 19.94 12.59 -25.77
N ILE A 170 19.10 13.61 -25.62
CA ILE A 170 18.59 14.05 -24.31
C ILE A 170 17.24 13.38 -24.08
N HIS A 171 17.19 12.51 -23.07
CA HIS A 171 15.99 11.78 -22.66
C HIS A 171 15.46 12.41 -21.38
N MET A 172 14.22 12.90 -21.40
CA MET A 172 13.59 13.50 -20.24
C MET A 172 12.48 12.60 -19.70
N VAL A 173 12.54 12.34 -18.40
CA VAL A 173 11.60 11.50 -17.65
C VAL A 173 10.88 12.35 -16.61
N SER A 174 9.55 12.37 -16.62
CA SER A 174 8.71 13.18 -15.71
C SER A 174 7.33 12.56 -15.43
N VAL A 175 6.68 13.00 -14.36
CA VAL A 175 5.28 12.67 -14.03
C VAL A 175 4.34 13.82 -14.43
N SER A 176 3.18 13.47 -14.99
CA SER A 176 2.15 14.47 -15.30
C SER A 176 1.62 15.14 -14.03
N GLY A 177 1.52 16.48 -14.04
CA GLY A 177 1.06 17.28 -12.90
C GLY A 177 2.18 17.79 -11.97
N GLU A 178 3.44 17.43 -12.21
CA GLU A 178 4.60 17.98 -11.50
C GLU A 178 4.73 19.50 -11.69
N VAL A 179 5.38 20.17 -10.73
CA VAL A 179 5.69 21.62 -10.77
C VAL A 179 6.31 22.01 -12.11
N LEU A 180 7.12 21.13 -12.70
CA LEU A 180 7.84 21.39 -13.93
C LEU A 180 7.00 21.27 -15.20
N GLN A 181 5.93 20.47 -15.23
CA GLN A 181 4.95 20.56 -16.32
C GLN A 181 4.34 21.97 -16.37
N TYR A 182 3.99 22.55 -15.21
CA TYR A 182 3.49 23.92 -15.15
C TYR A 182 4.53 24.96 -15.57
N VAL A 183 5.79 24.83 -15.14
CA VAL A 183 6.86 25.78 -15.50
C VAL A 183 7.24 25.66 -16.98
N ARG A 184 7.35 24.44 -17.52
CA ARG A 184 7.59 24.17 -18.95
C ARG A 184 6.46 24.69 -19.81
N ASP A 185 5.21 24.44 -19.43
CA ASP A 185 4.03 24.87 -20.19
C ASP A 185 3.77 26.40 -20.03
N ALA A 186 4.28 27.03 -18.95
CA ALA A 186 4.21 28.48 -18.73
C ALA A 186 5.41 29.26 -19.27
N ALA A 187 6.55 28.62 -19.55
CA ALA A 187 7.74 29.24 -20.12
C ALA A 187 7.47 30.07 -21.41
N PRO A 188 6.58 29.64 -22.35
CA PRO A 188 6.24 30.44 -23.52
C PRO A 188 5.54 31.78 -23.18
N ILE A 189 4.89 31.87 -22.02
CA ILE A 189 4.06 33.03 -21.62
C ILE A 189 4.92 34.11 -20.92
N VAL A 190 6.01 33.72 -20.28
CA VAL A 190 6.90 34.62 -19.50
C VAL A 190 8.07 35.17 -20.36
N GLU A 191 8.43 34.49 -21.45
CA GLU A 191 9.52 34.85 -22.37
C GLU A 191 9.17 35.98 -23.37
N ALA A 192 7.89 36.15 -23.71
CA ALA A 192 7.46 37.11 -24.75
C ALA A 192 7.83 38.60 -24.48
N PRO A 193 7.87 39.12 -23.23
CA PRO A 193 8.14 40.55 -23.00
C PRO A 193 9.63 40.92 -22.91
N LEU A 194 10.52 40.00 -22.54
CA LEU A 194 11.95 40.27 -22.31
C LEU A 194 12.77 40.16 -23.60
N ALA A 195 12.46 39.20 -24.48
CA ALA A 195 13.05 39.09 -25.81
C ALA A 195 12.72 40.31 -26.72
N LEU A 196 11.56 40.93 -26.50
CA LEU A 196 11.12 42.13 -27.24
C LEU A 196 11.89 43.41 -26.89
N LEU A 197 12.60 43.44 -25.75
CA LEU A 197 13.27 44.65 -25.27
C LEU A 197 14.73 44.76 -25.71
N GLN A 198 15.34 43.67 -26.20
CA GLN A 198 16.75 43.62 -26.60
C GLN A 198 16.98 43.57 -28.13
N LEU A 199 16.00 43.15 -28.92
CA LEU A 199 16.12 43.07 -30.37
C LEU A 199 15.18 44.10 -31.01
N GLY A 200 15.79 45.14 -31.59
CA GLY A 200 15.09 46.28 -32.17
C GLY A 200 14.03 45.92 -33.20
N PRO A 201 13.14 46.88 -33.52
CA PRO A 201 12.01 46.63 -34.39
C PRO A 201 12.50 46.43 -35.83
N VAL A 202 11.82 45.54 -36.54
CA VAL A 202 11.99 45.15 -37.95
C VAL A 202 12.69 43.78 -38.10
N ASP A 203 11.82 42.77 -38.19
CA ASP A 203 11.99 41.42 -38.75
C ASP A 203 12.77 40.37 -37.93
N GLY A 204 12.05 39.47 -37.22
CA GLY A 204 12.64 38.18 -36.80
C GLY A 204 11.91 37.29 -35.76
N ALA A 205 11.34 37.83 -34.69
CA ALA A 205 11.22 37.00 -33.46
C ALA A 205 9.89 36.23 -33.24
N ILE A 206 8.84 36.50 -34.02
CA ILE A 206 7.52 35.83 -33.86
C ILE A 206 7.48 34.46 -34.58
N ALA A 207 8.50 34.11 -35.36
CA ALA A 207 8.57 32.84 -36.10
C ALA A 207 9.58 31.83 -35.53
N ILE A 208 10.40 32.20 -34.54
CA ILE A 208 11.49 31.36 -34.01
C ILE A 208 11.06 30.55 -32.79
N ALA A 209 10.17 31.08 -31.94
CA ALA A 209 9.86 30.50 -30.64
C ALA A 209 9.00 29.22 -30.64
N HIS A 210 8.44 28.79 -31.78
CA HIS A 210 7.71 27.51 -31.88
C HIS A 210 8.07 26.66 -33.11
N ALA A 211 9.01 27.09 -33.97
CA ALA A 211 9.32 26.36 -35.21
C ALA A 211 10.81 26.31 -35.60
N ALA A 212 11.73 27.00 -34.90
CA ALA A 212 13.11 27.15 -35.38
C ALA A 212 14.21 26.52 -34.52
N VAL A 213 13.92 25.98 -33.34
CA VAL A 213 14.93 25.24 -32.56
C VAL A 213 14.37 23.86 -32.25
N GLY A 214 14.38 23.02 -33.29
CA GLY A 214 14.05 21.60 -33.16
C GLY A 214 15.19 20.86 -32.45
N ILE A 215 15.32 21.06 -31.15
CA ILE A 215 15.89 20.03 -30.30
C ILE A 215 14.85 18.92 -30.20
N ALA A 216 15.22 17.71 -30.61
CA ALA A 216 14.40 16.54 -30.42
C ALA A 216 14.78 15.93 -29.07
N SER A 217 14.32 16.52 -27.97
CA SER A 217 14.34 15.81 -26.69
C SER A 217 13.28 14.71 -26.76
N GLU A 218 13.65 13.47 -26.47
CA GLU A 218 12.66 12.42 -26.22
C GLU A 218 12.06 12.69 -24.84
N SER A 219 10.85 13.27 -24.81
CA SER A 219 10.13 13.45 -23.55
C SER A 219 9.22 12.25 -23.33
N ASP A 220 9.59 11.42 -22.37
CA ASP A 220 8.78 10.29 -21.96
C ASP A 220 8.13 10.62 -20.62
N SER A 221 6.82 10.82 -20.64
CA SER A 221 6.07 10.83 -19.38
C SER A 221 5.81 9.39 -18.96
N VAL A 222 6.27 9.03 -17.76
CA VAL A 222 6.08 7.68 -17.22
C VAL A 222 4.59 7.36 -17.00
N LEU A 223 3.73 8.39 -16.97
CA LEU A 223 2.30 8.26 -16.70
C LEU A 223 1.35 8.75 -17.78
N GLY A 224 1.87 9.17 -18.95
CA GLY A 224 1.05 9.70 -20.03
C GLY A 224 0.30 10.98 -19.64
N SER A 225 -0.26 11.69 -20.63
CA SER A 225 -0.98 12.93 -20.37
C SER A 225 -2.34 12.67 -19.71
N GLY A 226 -2.61 13.29 -18.55
CA GLY A 226 -3.96 13.37 -17.96
C GLY A 226 -4.25 12.43 -16.79
N THR A 227 -3.26 11.70 -16.29
CA THR A 227 -3.41 10.79 -15.14
C THR A 227 -3.23 11.60 -13.84
N ASN A 228 -4.29 11.74 -13.03
CA ASN A 228 -4.20 12.39 -11.72
C ASN A 228 -3.88 11.36 -10.65
N LEU A 229 -2.69 11.45 -10.06
CA LEU A 229 -2.25 10.57 -8.97
C LEU A 229 -2.79 10.95 -7.59
N GLY A 230 -3.51 12.08 -7.47
CA GLY A 230 -4.00 12.57 -6.18
C GLY A 230 -2.90 13.10 -5.25
N LEU A 231 -1.66 13.21 -5.74
CA LEU A 231 -0.52 13.74 -5.00
C LEU A 231 -0.33 15.24 -5.29
N ASP A 232 0.15 15.99 -4.30
CA ASP A 232 0.52 17.38 -4.50
C ASP A 232 1.82 17.51 -5.31
N PRO A 233 2.10 18.68 -5.91
CA PRO A 233 3.27 18.85 -6.77
C PRO A 233 4.62 18.59 -6.09
N VAL A 234 4.74 18.77 -4.77
CA VAL A 234 5.98 18.49 -4.02
C VAL A 234 6.17 16.99 -3.86
N SER A 235 5.08 16.26 -3.60
CA SER A 235 5.10 14.79 -3.53
C SER A 235 5.44 14.13 -4.86
N LEU A 236 5.00 14.74 -5.97
CA LEU A 236 5.36 14.30 -7.31
C LEU A 236 6.85 14.54 -7.63
N HIS A 237 7.48 15.55 -7.03
CA HIS A 237 8.93 15.87 -7.15
C HIS A 237 9.83 14.88 -6.36
N SER A 238 9.58 13.58 -6.47
CA SER A 238 10.30 12.53 -5.74
C SER A 238 11.04 11.60 -6.70
N ILE A 239 12.37 11.61 -6.64
CA ILE A 239 13.22 10.73 -7.47
C ILE A 239 12.96 9.24 -7.20
N ALA A 240 12.67 8.87 -5.95
CA ALA A 240 12.29 7.50 -5.60
C ALA A 240 10.97 7.09 -6.28
N LEU A 241 9.97 7.98 -6.27
CA LEU A 241 8.70 7.76 -6.94
C LEU A 241 8.88 7.59 -8.45
N LEU A 242 9.66 8.48 -9.08
CA LEU A 242 10.02 8.39 -10.50
C LEU A 242 10.74 7.07 -10.83
N THR A 243 11.67 6.63 -9.98
CA THR A 243 12.40 5.37 -10.14
C THR A 243 11.47 4.17 -10.09
N MET A 244 10.59 4.11 -9.08
CA MET A 244 9.58 3.06 -8.95
C MET A 244 8.62 3.02 -10.16
N MET A 245 8.13 4.18 -10.60
CA MET A 245 7.24 4.26 -11.75
C MET A 245 7.95 3.89 -13.07
N GLN A 246 9.22 4.26 -13.24
CA GLN A 246 10.00 3.86 -14.42
C GLN A 246 10.15 2.35 -14.46
N TRP A 247 10.41 1.72 -13.31
CA TRP A 247 10.44 0.26 -13.20
C TRP A 247 9.10 -0.37 -13.60
N ALA A 248 7.98 0.16 -13.11
CA ALA A 248 6.66 -0.34 -13.48
C ALA A 248 6.41 -0.20 -15.00
N SER A 249 6.79 0.93 -15.59
CA SER A 249 6.70 1.19 -17.03
C SER A 249 7.52 0.20 -17.85
N ASP A 250 8.78 -0.03 -17.48
CA ASP A 250 9.69 -0.96 -18.16
C ASP A 250 9.16 -2.41 -18.13
N ASN A 251 8.41 -2.75 -17.08
CA ASN A 251 7.80 -4.07 -16.90
C ASN A 251 6.33 -4.15 -17.39
N GLY A 252 5.81 -3.08 -17.99
CA GLY A 252 4.45 -3.05 -18.56
C GLY A 252 3.32 -3.05 -17.52
N LEU A 253 3.61 -2.73 -16.27
CA LEU A 253 2.64 -2.64 -15.17
C LEU A 253 1.95 -1.29 -15.19
N SER A 254 0.64 -1.29 -15.44
CA SER A 254 -0.12 -0.05 -15.61
C SER A 254 -1.49 -0.06 -14.96
N ASP A 255 -1.96 -1.19 -14.43
CA ASP A 255 -3.30 -1.30 -13.87
C ASP A 255 -3.41 -0.61 -12.51
N TRP A 256 -2.33 -0.63 -11.72
CA TRP A 256 -2.16 0.12 -10.46
C TRP A 256 -2.52 1.61 -10.60
N LYS A 257 -2.38 2.18 -11.81
CA LYS A 257 -2.74 3.57 -12.11
C LYS A 257 -4.21 3.86 -11.83
N LYS A 258 -5.10 2.87 -11.95
CA LYS A 258 -6.53 2.99 -11.66
C LYS A 258 -6.79 3.24 -10.17
N ALA A 259 -5.89 2.81 -9.30
CA ALA A 259 -5.99 2.94 -7.86
C ALA A 259 -4.85 3.76 -7.22
N ALA A 260 -4.07 4.48 -8.04
CA ALA A 260 -2.87 5.19 -7.63
C ALA A 260 -3.11 6.24 -6.52
N ALA A 261 -4.27 6.90 -6.53
CA ALA A 261 -4.63 7.88 -5.51
C ALA A 261 -4.65 7.28 -4.09
N ALA A 262 -5.05 6.02 -3.95
CA ALA A 262 -4.98 5.29 -2.69
C ALA A 262 -3.60 4.65 -2.51
N LEU A 263 -3.05 4.00 -3.55
CA LEU A 263 -1.79 3.24 -3.46
C LEU A 263 -0.56 4.08 -3.12
N LEU A 264 -0.49 5.34 -3.61
CA LEU A 264 0.72 6.16 -3.47
C LEU A 264 0.74 7.06 -2.23
N ALA A 265 -0.42 7.30 -1.61
CA ALA A 265 -0.49 8.09 -0.39
C ALA A 265 0.28 7.46 0.80
N PRO A 266 0.19 6.13 1.05
CA PRO A 266 0.89 5.47 2.15
C PRO A 266 2.41 5.52 2.06
N LEU A 267 2.97 5.75 0.85
CA LEU A 267 4.40 6.00 0.67
C LEU A 267 4.90 7.28 1.40
N GLN A 268 3.98 8.10 1.90
CA GLN A 268 4.27 9.31 2.68
C GLN A 268 3.97 9.16 4.16
N ASP A 269 3.54 7.97 4.61
CA ASP A 269 3.14 7.75 5.99
C ASP A 269 4.33 7.32 6.87
N ASP A 270 4.68 8.16 7.84
CA ASP A 270 5.75 7.88 8.80
C ASP A 270 5.39 6.76 9.79
N ALA A 271 4.10 6.51 10.05
CA ALA A 271 3.64 5.44 10.92
C ALA A 271 3.90 4.07 10.28
N ILE A 272 3.59 3.92 8.99
CA ILE A 272 3.90 2.71 8.20
C ILE A 272 5.40 2.45 8.21
N ALA A 273 6.20 3.46 7.88
CA ALA A 273 7.66 3.34 7.89
C ALA A 273 8.18 2.94 9.28
N SER A 274 7.62 3.52 10.34
CA SER A 274 8.04 3.21 11.72
C SER A 274 7.64 1.79 12.15
N ALA A 275 6.47 1.29 11.73
CA ALA A 275 5.97 -0.04 12.07
C ALA A 275 6.90 -1.14 11.55
N VAL A 276 7.40 -0.99 10.32
CA VAL A 276 8.37 -1.93 9.72
C VAL A 276 9.82 -1.70 10.20
N GLY A 277 10.04 -0.74 11.10
CA GLY A 277 11.33 -0.52 11.74
C GLY A 277 12.28 0.47 11.04
N VAL A 278 11.77 1.29 10.11
CA VAL A 278 12.57 2.38 9.53
C VAL A 278 12.83 3.44 10.62
N PRO A 279 14.10 3.81 10.86
CA PRO A 279 14.45 4.71 11.95
C PRO A 279 13.91 6.13 11.74
N ALA A 280 13.39 6.71 12.82
CA ALA A 280 13.01 8.12 12.92
C ALA A 280 14.10 9.05 12.37
N ALA A 281 13.68 10.14 11.73
CA ALA A 281 14.60 11.19 11.28
C ALA A 281 15.40 11.75 12.47
N SER A 282 16.72 11.82 12.33
CA SER A 282 17.58 12.46 13.32
C SER A 282 17.78 13.93 12.94
N ALA A 283 17.39 14.85 13.84
CA ALA A 283 17.61 16.29 13.65
C ALA A 283 19.11 16.67 13.59
N ALA A 284 20.02 15.76 13.93
CA ALA A 284 21.46 16.00 14.00
C ALA A 284 22.21 15.66 12.70
N THR A 285 21.62 14.87 11.79
CA THR A 285 22.28 14.35 10.59
C THR A 285 21.69 14.87 9.27
N GLY A 286 20.58 15.61 9.31
CA GLY A 286 19.90 16.10 8.10
C GLY A 286 19.11 15.01 7.36
N GLU A 287 18.89 13.85 8.00
CA GLU A 287 18.16 12.72 7.44
C GLU A 287 16.68 13.06 7.16
N GLY A 288 16.17 12.58 6.03
CA GLY A 288 14.76 12.68 5.67
C GLY A 288 13.81 11.95 6.64
N SER A 289 12.50 12.19 6.52
CA SER A 289 11.45 11.51 7.29
C SER A 289 11.53 9.98 7.14
N PRO A 290 11.02 9.19 8.10
CA PRO A 290 10.88 7.73 7.95
C PRO A 290 10.27 7.30 6.62
N SER A 291 9.18 7.95 6.21
CA SER A 291 8.54 7.72 4.91
C SER A 291 9.44 8.03 3.71
N ALA A 292 10.28 9.07 3.79
CA ALA A 292 11.25 9.36 2.73
C ALA A 292 12.29 8.24 2.60
N LYS A 293 12.81 7.74 3.74
CA LYS A 293 13.74 6.61 3.77
C LYS A 293 13.10 5.33 3.24
N MET A 294 11.87 5.05 3.65
CA MET A 294 11.09 3.90 3.19
C MET A 294 10.94 3.90 1.66
N LYS A 295 10.54 5.04 1.07
CA LYS A 295 10.44 5.18 -0.40
C LYS A 295 11.76 4.91 -1.10
N ASP A 296 12.85 5.46 -0.59
CA ASP A 296 14.18 5.26 -1.15
C ASP A 296 14.59 3.78 -1.08
N MET A 297 14.32 3.09 0.05
CA MET A 297 14.59 1.66 0.21
C MET A 297 13.80 0.82 -0.81
N ILE A 298 12.52 1.12 -1.03
CA ILE A 298 11.70 0.43 -2.04
C ILE A 298 12.22 0.75 -3.46
N ALA A 299 12.63 1.99 -3.73
CA ALA A 299 13.17 2.37 -5.04
C ALA A 299 14.53 1.70 -5.32
N TYR A 300 15.43 1.60 -4.34
CA TYR A 300 16.68 0.84 -4.46
C TYR A 300 16.46 -0.65 -4.62
N SER A 301 15.28 -1.14 -4.23
CA SER A 301 14.88 -2.50 -4.48
C SER A 301 14.85 -2.84 -5.97
N THR A 302 14.79 -1.86 -6.89
CA THR A 302 14.86 -2.12 -8.34
C THR A 302 16.17 -2.77 -8.85
N VAL A 303 17.19 -2.92 -8.00
CA VAL A 303 18.53 -3.39 -8.35
C VAL A 303 18.71 -4.88 -8.02
N THR A 304 19.09 -5.70 -9.01
CA THR A 304 19.40 -7.11 -8.80
C THR A 304 20.85 -7.31 -8.31
N ASP A 305 21.06 -7.21 -6.97
CA ASP A 305 22.22 -7.64 -6.13
C ASP A 305 23.67 -7.28 -6.58
N ALA A 306 24.76 -7.43 -5.79
CA ALA A 306 24.99 -7.96 -4.45
C ALA A 306 24.90 -6.86 -3.36
N SER A 307 23.83 -6.94 -2.55
CA SER A 307 23.51 -6.21 -1.31
C SER A 307 23.16 -4.70 -1.37
N GLY A 308 22.11 -4.34 -2.13
CA GLY A 308 21.23 -3.28 -1.65
C GLY A 308 20.28 -2.67 -2.69
N TYR A 309 19.04 -3.11 -2.83
CA TYR A 309 18.20 -4.04 -2.04
C TYR A 309 17.38 -4.89 -3.06
N GLY A 310 16.82 -6.04 -2.69
CA GLY A 310 16.27 -7.03 -3.65
C GLY A 310 15.10 -6.54 -4.52
N ASP A 311 14.99 -7.09 -5.74
CA ASP A 311 13.94 -6.80 -6.74
C ASP A 311 12.51 -7.10 -6.29
N THR A 312 12.34 -7.69 -5.11
CA THR A 312 11.07 -8.15 -4.56
C THR A 312 10.19 -7.03 -4.01
N ALA A 313 10.73 -5.98 -3.38
CA ALA A 313 9.89 -4.96 -2.74
C ALA A 313 9.13 -4.09 -3.75
N VAL A 314 9.83 -3.58 -4.78
CA VAL A 314 9.19 -2.84 -5.87
C VAL A 314 8.24 -3.71 -6.69
N GLN A 315 8.57 -5.01 -6.85
CA GLN A 315 7.68 -5.99 -7.47
C GLN A 315 6.40 -6.16 -6.65
N ALA A 316 6.51 -6.42 -5.35
CA ALA A 316 5.38 -6.56 -4.44
C ALA A 316 4.48 -5.32 -4.45
N LEU A 317 5.07 -4.12 -4.49
CA LEU A 317 4.31 -2.86 -4.53
C LEU A 317 3.40 -2.76 -5.75
N PHE A 318 3.93 -2.99 -6.94
CA PHE A 318 3.15 -2.80 -8.17
C PHE A 318 2.33 -4.02 -8.57
N HIS A 319 2.78 -5.24 -8.28
CA HIS A 319 1.95 -6.44 -8.49
C HIS A 319 0.77 -6.47 -7.52
N GLY A 320 1.01 -6.19 -6.23
CA GLY A 320 -0.06 -5.99 -5.26
C GLY A 320 -0.95 -4.79 -5.61
N GLY A 321 -0.37 -3.73 -6.16
CA GLY A 321 -1.09 -2.56 -6.67
C GLY A 321 -2.00 -2.87 -7.86
N ASP A 322 -1.59 -3.73 -8.79
CA ASP A 322 -2.42 -4.21 -9.91
C ASP A 322 -3.58 -5.07 -9.38
N ALA A 323 -3.30 -6.04 -8.48
CA ALA A 323 -4.35 -6.87 -7.86
C ALA A 323 -5.37 -6.02 -7.08
N PHE A 324 -4.90 -5.04 -6.30
CA PHE A 324 -5.74 -4.05 -5.65
C PHE A 324 -6.57 -3.26 -6.66
N ALA A 325 -5.95 -2.75 -7.71
CA ALA A 325 -6.63 -1.98 -8.75
C ALA A 325 -7.72 -2.79 -9.44
N ASP A 326 -7.48 -4.06 -9.73
CA ASP A 326 -8.48 -4.94 -10.34
C ASP A 326 -9.66 -5.19 -9.39
N ALA A 327 -9.39 -5.38 -8.10
CA ALA A 327 -10.42 -5.55 -7.07
C ALA A 327 -11.34 -4.33 -6.93
N VAL A 328 -10.81 -3.10 -7.01
CA VAL A 328 -11.60 -1.88 -6.74
C VAL A 328 -12.14 -1.19 -7.99
N SER A 329 -11.51 -1.42 -9.16
CA SER A 329 -11.90 -0.75 -10.41
C SER A 329 -12.97 -1.52 -11.21
N ALA A 330 -13.21 -2.79 -10.87
CA ALA A 330 -14.26 -3.57 -11.51
C ALA A 330 -15.64 -2.93 -11.29
N SER A 331 -16.46 -2.88 -12.34
CA SER A 331 -17.85 -2.38 -12.21
C SER A 331 -18.67 -3.24 -11.24
N SER A 332 -18.36 -4.53 -11.19
CA SER A 332 -18.93 -5.52 -10.27
C SER A 332 -18.30 -5.49 -8.87
N ALA A 333 -17.28 -4.67 -8.62
CA ALA A 333 -16.60 -4.62 -7.32
C ALA A 333 -17.63 -4.45 -6.19
N ALA A 334 -17.45 -5.22 -5.12
CA ALA A 334 -18.31 -5.17 -3.95
C ALA A 334 -18.41 -3.74 -3.41
N SER A 335 -19.57 -3.40 -2.85
CA SER A 335 -19.86 -2.02 -2.46
C SER A 335 -18.90 -1.51 -1.38
N TYR A 336 -18.47 -2.36 -0.44
CA TYR A 336 -17.51 -2.00 0.59
C TYR A 336 -16.09 -1.72 0.03
N LEU A 337 -15.67 -2.43 -1.02
CA LEU A 337 -14.37 -2.20 -1.70
C LEU A 337 -14.29 -0.82 -2.38
N LYS A 338 -15.43 -0.17 -2.61
CA LYS A 338 -15.50 1.20 -3.16
C LYS A 338 -15.40 2.28 -2.08
N ALA A 339 -15.48 1.91 -0.80
CA ALA A 339 -15.35 2.86 0.30
C ALA A 339 -13.91 3.35 0.41
N ALA A 340 -13.72 4.68 0.50
CA ALA A 340 -12.39 5.28 0.55
C ALA A 340 -11.53 4.73 1.70
N GLY A 341 -12.11 4.50 2.88
CA GLY A 341 -11.39 3.92 4.01
C GLY A 341 -10.88 2.49 3.74
N VAL A 342 -11.68 1.66 3.06
CA VAL A 342 -11.30 0.29 2.69
C VAL A 342 -10.17 0.32 1.66
N GLN A 343 -10.28 1.20 0.65
CA GLN A 343 -9.23 1.39 -0.35
C GLN A 343 -7.92 1.86 0.26
N THR A 344 -7.97 2.80 1.21
CA THR A 344 -6.80 3.25 1.95
C THR A 344 -6.19 2.11 2.76
N ALA A 345 -6.98 1.36 3.53
CA ALA A 345 -6.46 0.27 4.35
C ALA A 345 -5.82 -0.87 3.51
N ILE A 346 -6.40 -1.21 2.36
CA ILE A 346 -5.80 -2.18 1.42
C ILE A 346 -4.48 -1.63 0.85
N ALA A 347 -4.44 -0.35 0.47
CA ALA A 347 -3.22 0.29 0.00
C ALA A 347 -2.12 0.34 1.08
N ASP A 348 -2.49 0.60 2.34
CA ASP A 348 -1.58 0.58 3.49
C ASP A 348 -0.92 -0.79 3.61
N ILE A 349 -1.69 -1.89 3.53
CA ILE A 349 -1.18 -3.27 3.58
C ILE A 349 -0.15 -3.52 2.46
N VAL A 350 -0.45 -3.12 1.21
CA VAL A 350 0.46 -3.32 0.06
C VAL A 350 1.78 -2.58 0.27
N VAL A 351 1.70 -1.31 0.68
CA VAL A 351 2.89 -0.47 0.89
C VAL A 351 3.70 -0.93 2.10
N GLU A 352 3.03 -1.27 3.21
CA GLU A 352 3.66 -1.74 4.44
C GLU A 352 4.44 -3.05 4.20
N TYR A 353 3.85 -4.00 3.46
CA TYR A 353 4.56 -5.23 3.11
C TYR A 353 5.78 -4.97 2.23
N SER A 354 5.62 -4.10 1.21
CA SER A 354 6.72 -3.71 0.32
C SER A 354 7.86 -3.03 1.10
N ALA A 355 7.51 -2.18 2.07
CA ALA A 355 8.47 -1.54 2.96
C ALA A 355 9.20 -2.54 3.86
N LEU A 356 8.49 -3.56 4.40
CA LEU A 356 9.11 -4.63 5.18
C LEU A 356 10.11 -5.44 4.35
N LEU A 357 9.75 -5.81 3.11
CA LEU A 357 10.67 -6.49 2.20
C LEU A 357 11.92 -5.65 1.94
N ALA A 358 11.75 -4.34 1.71
CA ALA A 358 12.86 -3.43 1.53
C ALA A 358 13.71 -3.28 2.80
N GLN A 359 13.12 -3.34 3.99
CA GLN A 359 13.83 -3.29 5.27
C GLN A 359 14.64 -4.55 5.56
N ASN A 360 14.11 -5.72 5.18
CA ASN A 360 14.75 -6.99 5.45
C ASN A 360 16.05 -7.22 4.64
N HIS A 361 16.25 -6.50 3.53
CA HIS A 361 17.48 -6.44 2.70
C HIS A 361 17.96 -7.75 2.05
N ASP A 362 18.09 -8.81 2.83
CA ASP A 362 18.47 -10.18 2.48
C ASP A 362 18.06 -11.03 3.70
N GLU A 363 17.40 -12.18 3.46
CA GLU A 363 16.98 -13.16 4.47
C GLU A 363 15.60 -12.94 5.15
N VAL A 364 14.53 -13.41 4.49
CA VAL A 364 13.77 -14.47 5.19
C VAL A 364 14.64 -15.72 5.05
N THR A 365 15.43 -16.03 6.08
CA THR A 365 16.27 -17.22 6.17
C THR A 365 15.40 -18.49 6.05
N GLY A 366 15.13 -18.92 4.81
CA GLY A 366 14.29 -20.08 4.51
C GLY A 366 13.43 -19.98 3.25
N ALA A 367 13.24 -18.79 2.68
CA ALA A 367 12.49 -18.65 1.43
C ALA A 367 13.31 -19.20 0.27
N THR A 368 12.84 -20.30 -0.32
CA THR A 368 13.42 -20.83 -1.56
C THR A 368 13.03 -19.87 -2.69
N PRO A 369 13.95 -19.48 -3.61
CA PRO A 369 13.55 -18.80 -4.84
C PRO A 369 12.40 -19.55 -5.52
N GLY A 370 11.28 -18.88 -5.79
CA GLY A 370 10.06 -19.51 -6.32
C GLY A 370 8.99 -19.89 -5.30
N VAL A 371 9.07 -19.44 -4.04
CA VAL A 371 7.89 -19.38 -3.15
C VAL A 371 7.05 -18.18 -3.58
N ILE A 372 5.86 -18.45 -4.13
CA ILE A 372 4.88 -17.43 -4.50
C ILE A 372 4.41 -16.73 -3.21
N GLY A 373 4.51 -15.40 -3.17
CA GLY A 373 4.24 -14.54 -2.00
C GLY A 373 5.22 -13.37 -1.86
N HIS A 374 6.50 -13.56 -2.24
CA HIS A 374 7.50 -12.49 -2.14
C HIS A 374 7.55 -11.55 -3.37
N GLU A 375 7.29 -12.07 -4.58
CA GLU A 375 7.38 -11.31 -5.82
C GLU A 375 6.04 -10.66 -6.23
N HIS A 376 4.90 -11.22 -5.78
CA HIS A 376 3.56 -10.75 -6.18
C HIS A 376 2.85 -9.95 -5.07
N GLY A 377 3.52 -9.73 -3.93
CA GLY A 377 2.93 -9.11 -2.74
C GLY A 377 2.05 -10.06 -1.93
N VAL A 378 1.37 -9.48 -0.94
CA VAL A 378 0.49 -10.18 0.02
C VAL A 378 -0.98 -10.17 -0.36
N ILE A 379 -1.37 -9.51 -1.46
CA ILE A 379 -2.76 -9.40 -1.90
C ILE A 379 -2.92 -10.04 -3.28
N TYR A 380 -3.95 -10.85 -3.44
CA TYR A 380 -4.23 -11.60 -4.66
C TYR A 380 -5.74 -11.69 -4.94
N ASP A 381 -6.12 -11.73 -6.22
CA ASP A 381 -7.49 -11.95 -6.66
C ASP A 381 -7.71 -13.39 -7.20
N ASP A 382 -8.45 -14.22 -6.47
CA ASP A 382 -9.00 -15.46 -7.04
C ASP A 382 -10.31 -15.15 -7.77
N LEU A 383 -10.18 -14.82 -9.06
CA LEU A 383 -11.32 -14.56 -9.93
C LEU A 383 -12.24 -15.77 -10.13
N ALA A 384 -11.75 -17.00 -9.93
CA ALA A 384 -12.56 -18.21 -10.04
C ALA A 384 -13.44 -18.41 -8.81
N ALA A 385 -12.92 -18.10 -7.62
CA ALA A 385 -13.64 -18.07 -6.36
C ALA A 385 -14.41 -16.75 -6.12
N ASN A 386 -14.13 -15.70 -6.91
CA ASN A 386 -14.62 -14.33 -6.71
C ASN A 386 -14.17 -13.76 -5.35
N LEU A 387 -12.91 -14.00 -4.97
CA LEU A 387 -12.33 -13.60 -3.69
C LEU A 387 -11.06 -12.76 -3.87
N LEU A 388 -10.91 -11.73 -3.02
CA LEU A 388 -9.68 -11.03 -2.72
C LEU A 388 -9.06 -11.72 -1.50
N VAL A 389 -7.82 -12.12 -1.61
CA VAL A 389 -7.14 -12.95 -0.64
C VAL A 389 -5.89 -12.22 -0.15
N ALA A 390 -5.61 -12.27 1.16
CA ALA A 390 -4.35 -11.78 1.69
C ALA A 390 -3.72 -12.66 2.76
N ASP A 391 -2.40 -12.72 2.76
CA ASP A 391 -1.58 -13.47 3.71
C ASP A 391 -0.98 -12.54 4.78
N PHE A 392 -1.45 -12.69 6.02
CA PHE A 392 -1.00 -11.98 7.20
C PHE A 392 -0.19 -12.88 8.15
N SER A 393 0.25 -14.04 7.67
CA SER A 393 0.98 -15.01 8.49
C SER A 393 2.24 -14.39 9.09
N PRO A 394 2.55 -14.68 10.38
CA PRO A 394 3.71 -14.11 11.05
C PRO A 394 5.02 -14.34 10.30
N GLU A 395 5.15 -15.44 9.54
CA GLU A 395 6.34 -15.78 8.76
C GLU A 395 6.68 -14.73 7.70
N LEU A 396 5.67 -14.06 7.12
CA LEU A 396 5.85 -12.98 6.15
C LEU A 396 6.01 -11.61 6.81
N TRP A 397 5.41 -11.43 7.98
CA TRP A 397 5.32 -10.14 8.67
C TRP A 397 6.28 -10.04 9.86
N GLN A 398 7.52 -10.45 9.65
CA GLN A 398 8.60 -10.38 10.64
C GLN A 398 9.80 -9.60 10.11
N ARG A 399 10.41 -8.81 11.00
CA ARG A 399 11.68 -8.17 10.75
C ARG A 399 12.82 -9.18 10.78
N ALA A 400 13.62 -9.24 9.74
CA ALA A 400 14.76 -10.16 9.61
C ALA A 400 15.86 -9.88 10.66
N ASP A 401 16.07 -8.62 11.02
CA ASP A 401 17.13 -8.21 11.94
C ASP A 401 16.86 -8.57 13.42
N THR A 402 15.58 -8.65 13.81
CA THR A 402 15.15 -8.84 15.19
C THR A 402 14.29 -10.08 15.40
N GLY A 403 13.74 -10.67 14.34
CA GLY A 403 12.74 -11.74 14.40
C GLY A 403 11.42 -11.30 15.04
N THR A 404 11.18 -10.00 15.17
CA THR A 404 9.97 -9.47 15.82
C THR A 404 8.87 -9.29 14.79
N ALA A 405 7.65 -9.69 15.14
CA ALA A 405 6.47 -9.45 14.31
C ALA A 405 6.21 -7.95 14.13
N VAL A 406 5.85 -7.57 12.92
CA VAL A 406 5.43 -6.21 12.57
C VAL A 406 3.95 -6.04 12.94
N ASP A 407 3.62 -4.87 13.47
CA ASP A 407 2.23 -4.47 13.63
C ASP A 407 1.68 -4.08 12.27
N ILE A 408 0.71 -4.83 11.74
CA ILE A 408 0.14 -4.59 10.40
C ILE A 408 -0.93 -3.50 10.53
N ILE A 409 -0.52 -2.24 10.39
CA ILE A 409 -1.40 -1.07 10.58
C ILE A 409 -2.63 -1.18 9.68
N GLY A 410 -2.41 -1.53 8.41
CA GLY A 410 -3.49 -1.61 7.43
C GLY A 410 -4.53 -2.69 7.76
N LYS A 411 -4.17 -3.75 8.49
CA LYS A 411 -5.11 -4.84 8.86
C LYS A 411 -6.17 -4.37 9.84
N THR A 412 -5.76 -3.64 10.87
CA THR A 412 -6.69 -3.09 11.86
C THR A 412 -7.58 -2.02 11.23
N ALA A 413 -6.99 -1.12 10.43
CA ALA A 413 -7.74 -0.11 9.69
C ALA A 413 -8.76 -0.73 8.71
N LEU A 414 -8.44 -1.89 8.13
CA LEU A 414 -9.32 -2.59 7.20
C LEU A 414 -10.59 -3.09 7.88
N ILE A 415 -10.47 -3.71 9.06
CA ILE A 415 -11.62 -4.21 9.83
C ILE A 415 -12.58 -3.06 10.15
N ASP A 416 -12.07 -1.94 10.66
CA ASP A 416 -12.87 -0.77 11.01
C ASP A 416 -13.53 -0.13 9.78
N ALA A 417 -12.79 -0.05 8.68
CA ALA A 417 -13.27 0.54 7.44
C ALA A 417 -14.39 -0.30 6.82
N ILE A 418 -14.26 -1.64 6.83
CA ILE A 418 -15.30 -2.56 6.34
C ILE A 418 -16.55 -2.43 7.19
N ALA A 419 -16.40 -2.52 8.52
CA ALA A 419 -17.53 -2.37 9.44
C ALA A 419 -18.29 -1.06 9.20
N THR A 420 -17.55 0.04 9.04
CA THR A 420 -18.14 1.35 8.75
C THR A 420 -18.82 1.39 7.38
N ALA A 421 -18.22 0.78 6.35
CA ALA A 421 -18.76 0.76 5.00
C ALA A 421 -20.10 0.00 4.91
N ASP A 422 -20.24 -1.08 5.67
CA ASP A 422 -21.47 -1.89 5.73
C ASP A 422 -22.51 -1.34 6.72
N GLY A 423 -22.19 -0.24 7.41
CA GLY A 423 -23.07 0.38 8.40
C GLY A 423 -23.14 -0.36 9.74
N GLU A 424 -22.20 -1.28 9.96
CA GLU A 424 -21.99 -1.99 11.22
C GLU A 424 -21.26 -1.13 12.25
N ASN A 425 -21.37 -1.51 13.52
CA ASN A 425 -20.74 -0.77 14.60
C ASN A 425 -19.30 -1.26 14.81
N ALA A 426 -18.33 -0.56 14.20
CA ALA A 426 -16.90 -0.83 14.36
C ALA A 426 -16.48 -0.94 15.85
N GLY A 427 -17.02 -0.07 16.72
CA GLY A 427 -16.71 -0.10 18.15
C GLY A 427 -17.17 -1.36 18.88
N LEU A 428 -18.22 -2.04 18.39
CA LEU A 428 -18.62 -3.36 18.92
C LEU A 428 -17.64 -4.45 18.49
N ILE A 429 -17.15 -4.39 17.26
CA ILE A 429 -16.14 -5.33 16.74
C ILE A 429 -14.82 -5.12 17.50
N ASP A 430 -14.38 -3.87 17.69
CA ASP A 430 -13.21 -3.54 18.52
C ASP A 430 -13.33 -4.07 19.94
N SER A 431 -14.51 -3.89 20.54
CA SER A 431 -14.78 -4.39 21.89
C SER A 431 -14.74 -5.91 21.94
N ALA A 432 -15.23 -6.59 20.90
CA ALA A 432 -15.17 -8.03 20.76
C ALA A 432 -13.73 -8.54 20.62
N ILE A 433 -12.94 -7.94 19.72
CA ILE A 433 -11.51 -8.24 19.53
C ILE A 433 -10.75 -8.00 20.85
N THR A 434 -11.05 -6.90 21.55
CA THR A 434 -10.46 -6.60 22.86
C THR A 434 -10.79 -7.66 23.91
N THR A 435 -12.06 -8.06 23.99
CA THR A 435 -12.55 -8.95 25.03
C THR A 435 -12.13 -10.40 24.80
N LEU A 436 -12.18 -10.88 23.56
CA LEU A 436 -11.93 -12.27 23.21
C LEU A 436 -10.46 -12.53 22.88
N TRP A 437 -9.79 -11.57 22.24
CA TRP A 437 -8.43 -11.75 21.73
C TRP A 437 -7.41 -10.78 22.38
N GLY A 438 -7.80 -10.06 23.44
CA GLY A 438 -6.90 -9.17 24.16
C GLY A 438 -6.52 -7.91 23.40
N GLY A 439 -7.27 -7.55 22.36
CA GLY A 439 -7.02 -6.39 21.51
C GLY A 439 -6.03 -6.66 20.39
N GLN A 440 -5.69 -7.94 20.18
CA GLN A 440 -4.78 -8.34 19.11
C GLN A 440 -5.56 -8.97 17.96
N THR A 441 -5.23 -8.55 16.74
CA THR A 441 -5.65 -9.18 15.47
C THR A 441 -4.58 -10.14 14.95
N GLY A 442 -3.57 -10.45 15.77
CA GLY A 442 -2.42 -11.28 15.41
C GLY A 442 -2.74 -12.77 15.19
N ASN A 443 -3.97 -13.20 15.47
CA ASN A 443 -4.50 -14.52 15.16
C ASN A 443 -5.21 -14.57 13.79
N LEU A 444 -5.48 -13.41 13.17
CA LEU A 444 -6.01 -13.31 11.82
C LEU A 444 -4.82 -13.31 10.86
N ASP A 445 -4.41 -14.52 10.50
CA ASP A 445 -3.29 -14.79 9.59
C ASP A 445 -3.73 -14.71 8.13
N TRP A 446 -5.03 -14.63 7.87
CA TRP A 446 -5.57 -14.69 6.52
C TRP A 446 -6.74 -13.73 6.30
N LEU A 447 -6.90 -13.24 5.07
CA LEU A 447 -8.08 -12.54 4.58
C LEU A 447 -8.64 -13.30 3.39
N SER A 448 -9.95 -13.55 3.38
CA SER A 448 -10.72 -13.87 2.18
C SER A 448 -11.92 -12.93 2.10
N ALA A 449 -12.03 -12.16 1.03
CA ALA A 449 -13.02 -11.09 0.90
C ALA A 449 -13.77 -11.15 -0.44
N ALA A 450 -15.08 -10.98 -0.48
CA ALA A 450 -15.85 -11.06 -1.73
C ALA A 450 -15.50 -9.93 -2.71
N LEU A 451 -15.14 -10.28 -3.96
CA LEU A 451 -14.84 -9.28 -4.99
C LEU A 451 -16.08 -8.60 -5.56
N SER A 452 -17.29 -9.14 -5.34
CA SER A 452 -18.54 -8.57 -5.86
C SER A 452 -19.72 -8.75 -4.92
N ASP A 453 -20.76 -7.92 -5.10
CA ASP A 453 -22.02 -7.99 -4.35
C ASP A 453 -22.97 -9.12 -4.83
N ALA A 454 -22.42 -10.11 -5.54
CA ALA A 454 -23.17 -11.28 -5.97
C ALA A 454 -23.02 -12.37 -4.92
N ALA A 455 -24.11 -13.11 -4.68
CA ALA A 455 -24.12 -14.23 -3.74
C ALA A 455 -22.92 -15.17 -3.98
N THR A 456 -22.07 -15.30 -2.96
CA THR A 456 -20.81 -16.04 -3.01
C THR A 456 -20.62 -16.91 -1.78
N THR A 457 -19.70 -17.87 -1.88
CA THR A 457 -19.19 -18.59 -0.70
C THR A 457 -17.82 -18.00 -0.37
N VAL A 458 -17.69 -17.43 0.82
CA VAL A 458 -16.41 -16.95 1.35
C VAL A 458 -15.89 -17.99 2.33
N ALA A 459 -14.74 -18.56 2.01
CA ALA A 459 -14.05 -19.50 2.87
C ALA A 459 -12.55 -19.19 2.85
N LEU A 460 -11.81 -19.81 3.75
CA LEU A 460 -10.35 -19.74 3.74
C LEU A 460 -9.81 -20.24 2.39
N ASP A 461 -9.12 -19.37 1.66
CA ASP A 461 -8.66 -19.64 0.30
C ASP A 461 -7.19 -19.24 0.15
N ALA A 462 -6.37 -20.10 -0.44
CA ALA A 462 -4.92 -19.89 -0.43
C ALA A 462 -4.46 -18.97 -1.56
N VAL A 463 -3.46 -18.13 -1.30
CA VAL A 463 -2.71 -17.48 -2.38
C VAL A 463 -2.08 -18.61 -3.21
N PRO A 464 -2.12 -18.56 -4.55
CA PRO A 464 -1.60 -19.63 -5.39
C PRO A 464 -0.16 -20.04 -5.01
N GLY A 465 0.05 -21.32 -4.73
CA GLY A 465 1.37 -21.85 -4.35
C GLY A 465 1.75 -21.68 -2.87
N VAL A 466 0.91 -21.02 -2.07
CA VAL A 466 1.05 -20.94 -0.60
C VAL A 466 0.25 -22.07 0.04
N THR A 467 0.79 -22.66 1.11
CA THR A 467 0.05 -23.63 1.94
C THR A 467 -0.41 -22.93 3.21
N ILE A 468 -1.71 -22.99 3.48
CA ILE A 468 -2.27 -22.37 4.68
C ILE A 468 -1.90 -23.20 5.91
N ALA A 469 -1.39 -22.53 6.94
CA ALA A 469 -1.08 -23.16 8.21
C ALA A 469 -2.37 -23.67 8.89
N ALA A 470 -2.30 -24.84 9.52
CA ALA A 470 -3.45 -25.41 10.23
C ALA A 470 -3.94 -24.56 11.43
N SER A 471 -3.09 -23.65 11.91
CA SER A 471 -3.37 -22.71 13.00
C SER A 471 -3.92 -21.35 12.54
N ALA A 472 -4.07 -21.13 11.23
CA ALA A 472 -4.47 -19.84 10.69
C ALA A 472 -5.94 -19.55 11.04
N GLY A 473 -6.17 -18.45 11.76
CA GLY A 473 -7.46 -17.78 11.80
C GLY A 473 -7.61 -16.81 10.63
N ALA A 474 -8.85 -16.49 10.28
CA ALA A 474 -9.21 -15.79 9.06
C ALA A 474 -10.16 -14.63 9.32
N LEU A 475 -9.91 -13.53 8.63
CA LEU A 475 -10.88 -12.48 8.36
C LEU A 475 -11.64 -12.87 7.09
N LEU A 476 -12.91 -13.21 7.23
CA LEU A 476 -13.80 -13.55 6.13
C LEU A 476 -14.80 -12.43 5.94
N VAL A 477 -14.79 -11.81 4.76
CA VAL A 477 -15.61 -10.62 4.48
C VAL A 477 -16.44 -10.92 3.24
N ALA A 478 -17.75 -10.90 3.38
CA ALA A 478 -18.65 -10.94 2.25
C ALA A 478 -18.94 -9.50 1.79
N GLY A 479 -20.16 -9.18 1.41
CA GLY A 479 -20.51 -7.85 0.94
C GLY A 479 -22.01 -7.67 0.95
N ALA A 480 -22.58 -6.99 -0.04
CA ALA A 480 -24.01 -7.17 -0.26
C ALA A 480 -24.23 -8.52 -0.96
N GLY A 481 -25.36 -9.18 -0.69
CA GLY A 481 -25.59 -10.50 -1.24
C GLY A 481 -26.35 -11.38 -0.27
N ASN A 482 -26.56 -12.65 -0.64
CA ASN A 482 -26.97 -13.66 0.33
C ASN A 482 -25.85 -14.67 0.34
N ASP A 483 -24.86 -14.41 1.17
CA ASP A 483 -23.57 -15.06 1.12
C ASP A 483 -23.50 -16.24 2.10
N THR A 484 -22.49 -17.09 1.92
CA THR A 484 -22.18 -18.15 2.86
C THR A 484 -20.74 -18.03 3.29
N LEU A 485 -20.51 -17.75 4.57
CA LEU A 485 -19.21 -17.61 5.17
C LEU A 485 -18.91 -18.86 6.00
N LEU A 486 -17.79 -19.51 5.68
CA LEU A 486 -17.34 -20.74 6.33
C LEU A 486 -15.98 -20.50 6.98
N GLY A 487 -15.99 -20.40 8.30
CA GLY A 487 -14.81 -20.32 9.15
C GLY A 487 -13.98 -21.61 9.14
N THR A 488 -12.97 -21.61 9.98
CA THR A 488 -11.90 -22.58 10.05
C THR A 488 -12.03 -23.43 11.32
N GLY A 489 -10.93 -24.05 11.75
CA GLY A 489 -10.84 -24.68 13.07
C GLY A 489 -10.23 -23.78 14.14
N ASN A 490 -10.02 -22.49 13.83
CA ASN A 490 -9.33 -21.50 14.66
C ASN A 490 -10.22 -20.27 14.90
N ASN A 491 -9.70 -19.25 15.58
CA ASN A 491 -10.46 -18.04 15.88
C ASN A 491 -10.58 -17.14 14.65
N ASP A 492 -11.79 -17.01 14.12
CA ASP A 492 -12.09 -16.24 12.91
C ASP A 492 -12.96 -15.00 13.18
N LEU A 493 -12.87 -14.02 12.29
CA LEU A 493 -13.79 -12.88 12.20
C LEU A 493 -14.55 -12.97 10.88
N LEU A 494 -15.86 -13.21 10.95
CA LEU A 494 -16.75 -13.30 9.80
C LEU A 494 -17.62 -12.05 9.73
N ILE A 495 -17.60 -11.34 8.60
CA ILE A 495 -18.43 -10.16 8.32
C ILE A 495 -19.29 -10.44 7.09
N GLY A 496 -20.59 -10.71 7.32
CA GLY A 496 -21.56 -11.04 6.28
C GLY A 496 -21.95 -9.86 5.39
N GLY A 497 -22.03 -8.66 5.96
CA GLY A 497 -22.44 -7.46 5.24
C GLY A 497 -23.95 -7.38 5.07
N ALA A 498 -24.40 -7.00 3.87
CA ALA A 498 -25.80 -6.68 3.60
C ALA A 498 -26.53 -7.81 2.87
N GLY A 499 -27.32 -8.57 3.62
CA GLY A 499 -28.37 -9.43 3.09
C GLY A 499 -28.54 -10.66 3.96
N ALA A 500 -29.17 -11.70 3.43
CA ALA A 500 -29.49 -12.89 4.22
C ALA A 500 -28.32 -13.88 4.20
N ASP A 501 -27.31 -13.58 5.01
CA ASP A 501 -26.05 -14.31 5.03
C ASP A 501 -26.10 -15.53 5.95
N LYS A 502 -25.30 -16.54 5.63
CA LYS A 502 -25.12 -17.75 6.44
C LYS A 502 -23.71 -17.79 6.97
N LEU A 503 -23.56 -17.74 8.30
CA LEU A 503 -22.27 -17.73 8.97
C LEU A 503 -22.12 -19.03 9.77
N ASP A 504 -21.09 -19.80 9.45
CA ASP A 504 -20.61 -20.93 10.24
C ASP A 504 -19.18 -20.59 10.68
N GLY A 505 -18.99 -20.36 11.98
CA GLY A 505 -17.67 -20.02 12.53
C GLY A 505 -16.69 -21.20 12.52
N GLY A 506 -17.19 -22.43 12.41
CA GLY A 506 -16.38 -23.62 12.65
C GLY A 506 -15.87 -23.69 14.09
N ALA A 507 -14.77 -24.42 14.30
CA ALA A 507 -14.22 -24.56 15.65
C ALA A 507 -13.37 -23.34 16.02
N GLY A 508 -13.28 -22.99 17.31
CA GLY A 508 -12.52 -21.85 17.80
C GLY A 508 -13.34 -20.90 18.67
N THR A 509 -12.84 -19.68 18.83
CA THR A 509 -13.55 -18.57 19.44
C THR A 509 -13.77 -17.50 18.38
N ASN A 510 -14.95 -17.49 17.75
CA ASN A 510 -15.22 -16.68 16.57
C ASN A 510 -16.01 -15.41 16.88
N ILE A 511 -15.82 -14.40 16.04
CA ILE A 511 -16.65 -13.18 16.03
C ILE A 511 -17.45 -13.20 14.73
N LEU A 512 -18.79 -13.27 14.84
CA LEU A 512 -19.71 -13.40 13.72
C LEU A 512 -20.59 -12.15 13.60
N VAL A 513 -20.29 -11.31 12.61
CA VAL A 513 -21.03 -10.09 12.26
C VAL A 513 -21.90 -10.41 11.07
N GLY A 514 -23.20 -10.66 11.29
CA GLY A 514 -24.05 -11.22 10.24
C GLY A 514 -24.86 -10.20 9.45
N GLY A 515 -25.27 -9.10 10.07
CA GLY A 515 -26.18 -8.15 9.45
C GLY A 515 -27.64 -8.66 9.38
N ALA A 516 -28.44 -8.00 8.54
CA ALA A 516 -29.90 -8.17 8.53
C ALA A 516 -30.38 -9.55 8.05
N ASN A 517 -31.10 -10.30 8.89
CA ASN A 517 -31.61 -11.66 8.58
C ASN A 517 -30.53 -12.75 8.45
N ALA A 518 -29.36 -12.53 9.04
CA ALA A 518 -28.30 -13.53 9.07
C ALA A 518 -28.73 -14.82 9.78
N SER A 519 -28.18 -15.94 9.32
CA SER A 519 -28.33 -17.26 9.92
C SER A 519 -26.98 -17.74 10.45
N TYR A 520 -26.89 -17.96 11.74
CA TYR A 520 -25.70 -18.45 12.43
C TYR A 520 -25.85 -19.94 12.67
N LEU A 521 -24.91 -20.74 12.17
CA LEU A 521 -24.83 -22.16 12.46
C LEU A 521 -23.81 -22.38 13.58
N TYR A 522 -24.20 -23.14 14.59
CA TYR A 522 -23.32 -23.56 15.67
C TYR A 522 -23.45 -25.08 15.85
N GLN A 523 -22.34 -25.78 15.97
CA GLN A 523 -22.27 -27.21 16.24
C GLN A 523 -21.64 -27.48 17.61
N THR A 524 -22.09 -28.54 18.26
CA THR A 524 -21.47 -28.96 19.54
C THR A 524 -20.02 -29.35 19.29
N GLY A 525 -19.08 -28.65 19.92
CA GLY A 525 -17.66 -28.80 19.63
C GLY A 525 -16.99 -27.52 19.13
N ASP A 526 -17.78 -26.57 18.62
CA ASP A 526 -17.26 -25.39 17.91
C ASP A 526 -16.54 -24.40 18.82
N GLY A 527 -16.76 -24.44 20.13
CA GLY A 527 -16.04 -23.55 21.06
C GLY A 527 -16.91 -22.37 21.49
N SER A 528 -16.35 -21.15 21.52
CA SER A 528 -17.03 -19.99 22.11
C SER A 528 -17.21 -18.84 21.14
N ASP A 529 -18.41 -18.66 20.63
CA ASP A 529 -18.66 -17.63 19.62
C ASP A 529 -19.34 -16.39 20.19
N LEU A 530 -19.04 -15.24 19.56
CA LEU A 530 -19.74 -13.99 19.78
C LEU A 530 -20.46 -13.58 18.49
N ILE A 531 -21.78 -13.41 18.59
CA ILE A 531 -22.63 -12.96 17.50
C ILE A 531 -22.95 -11.48 17.69
N ILE A 532 -22.69 -10.70 16.64
CA ILE A 532 -23.14 -9.32 16.47
C ILE A 532 -24.22 -9.35 15.38
N ASN A 533 -25.49 -9.30 15.80
CA ASN A 533 -26.65 -9.53 14.92
C ASN A 533 -26.98 -8.37 13.98
N GLY A 534 -26.54 -7.15 14.28
CA GLY A 534 -26.50 -6.10 13.26
C GLY A 534 -27.05 -4.74 13.64
N THR A 535 -27.00 -3.91 12.61
CA THR A 535 -27.05 -2.44 12.59
C THR A 535 -28.25 -1.81 13.30
N ALA A 536 -28.00 -0.71 14.03
CA ALA A 536 -28.98 0.08 14.80
C ALA A 536 -30.14 0.67 13.96
N SER A 537 -30.14 0.46 12.64
CA SER A 537 -31.13 0.98 11.69
C SER A 537 -32.41 0.13 11.64
N GLN A 538 -32.40 -1.10 12.15
CA GLN A 538 -33.58 -1.97 12.18
C GLN A 538 -34.29 -1.92 13.54
N SER A 539 -35.62 -1.79 13.53
CA SER A 539 -36.43 -1.72 14.76
C SER A 539 -36.95 -3.07 15.25
N THR A 540 -36.78 -4.14 14.48
CA THR A 540 -37.34 -5.47 14.77
C THR A 540 -36.25 -6.52 14.82
N PRO A 541 -36.38 -7.54 15.71
CA PRO A 541 -35.49 -8.69 15.71
C PRO A 541 -35.49 -9.41 14.35
N THR A 542 -34.30 -9.75 13.87
CA THR A 542 -34.09 -10.53 12.63
C THR A 542 -33.02 -11.58 12.86
N GLY A 543 -32.93 -12.55 11.96
CA GLY A 543 -31.86 -13.54 11.99
C GLY A 543 -32.14 -14.71 12.91
N THR A 544 -31.36 -15.77 12.76
CA THR A 544 -31.56 -17.06 13.43
C THR A 544 -30.24 -17.62 13.93
N LEU A 545 -30.20 -18.17 15.14
CA LEU A 545 -29.11 -19.03 15.60
C LEU A 545 -29.59 -20.48 15.63
N ASP A 546 -28.90 -21.38 14.94
CA ASP A 546 -29.21 -22.81 14.90
C ASP A 546 -28.08 -23.63 15.52
N PHE A 547 -28.35 -24.26 16.68
CA PHE A 547 -27.44 -25.20 17.34
C PHE A 547 -27.45 -26.61 16.70
N GLY A 548 -28.16 -26.77 15.59
CA GLY A 548 -28.29 -28.00 14.84
C GLY A 548 -29.09 -29.08 15.59
N ASN A 549 -29.07 -30.29 15.03
CA ASN A 549 -29.78 -31.44 15.59
C ASN A 549 -29.02 -32.13 16.74
N ALA A 550 -27.74 -31.82 16.93
CA ALA A 550 -26.88 -32.45 17.94
C ALA A 550 -27.12 -31.86 19.34
N ALA A 551 -27.38 -30.56 19.43
CA ALA A 551 -27.78 -29.91 20.67
C ALA A 551 -29.28 -30.06 20.88
N SER A 552 -29.70 -30.37 22.11
CA SER A 552 -31.12 -30.36 22.48
C SER A 552 -31.46 -29.08 23.23
N ALA A 553 -32.72 -28.66 23.23
CA ALA A 553 -33.19 -27.57 24.09
C ALA A 553 -32.81 -27.77 25.59
N ASN A 554 -32.66 -29.03 26.04
CA ASN A 554 -32.27 -29.38 27.41
C ASN A 554 -30.76 -29.38 27.66
N SER A 555 -29.92 -29.06 26.68
CA SER A 555 -28.48 -28.89 26.86
C SER A 555 -28.03 -27.43 26.84
N LEU A 556 -28.97 -26.48 26.73
CA LEU A 556 -28.68 -25.05 26.62
C LEU A 556 -29.11 -24.31 27.89
N TRP A 557 -28.24 -23.45 28.40
CA TRP A 557 -28.48 -22.63 29.59
C TRP A 557 -28.36 -21.14 29.27
N PHE A 558 -29.45 -20.40 29.41
CA PHE A 558 -29.57 -19.00 29.02
C PHE A 558 -29.30 -18.08 30.21
N VAL A 559 -28.33 -17.19 30.04
CA VAL A 559 -27.83 -16.26 31.05
C VAL A 559 -27.86 -14.84 30.51
N LYS A 560 -28.32 -13.90 31.34
CA LYS A 560 -28.12 -12.48 31.09
C LYS A 560 -26.77 -12.05 31.67
N SER A 561 -25.86 -11.58 30.83
CA SER A 561 -24.56 -11.04 31.23
C SER A 561 -24.46 -9.59 30.77
N GLY A 562 -24.59 -8.62 31.69
CA GLY A 562 -24.66 -7.21 31.30
C GLY A 562 -25.84 -6.92 30.36
N ASN A 563 -25.54 -6.48 29.13
CA ASN A 563 -26.52 -6.29 28.05
C ASN A 563 -26.61 -7.49 27.09
N ASP A 564 -25.75 -8.49 27.26
CA ASP A 564 -25.62 -9.61 26.34
C ASP A 564 -26.47 -10.81 26.78
N LEU A 565 -26.86 -11.61 25.81
CA LEU A 565 -27.43 -12.94 26.05
C LEU A 565 -26.32 -13.98 25.88
N GLN A 566 -25.98 -14.67 26.95
CA GLN A 566 -25.05 -15.79 26.93
C GLN A 566 -25.84 -17.10 26.96
N ILE A 567 -25.45 -18.06 26.12
CA ILE A 567 -26.05 -19.39 26.04
C ILE A 567 -24.93 -20.41 26.28
N ASP A 568 -24.89 -20.99 27.48
CA ASP A 568 -23.92 -22.01 27.85
C ASP A 568 -24.38 -23.39 27.38
N ILE A 569 -23.43 -24.21 26.93
CA ILE A 569 -23.68 -25.62 26.63
C ILE A 569 -23.35 -26.43 27.88
N LEU A 570 -24.38 -27.02 28.47
CA LEU A 570 -24.31 -27.73 29.73
C LEU A 570 -23.23 -28.82 29.74
N GLY A 571 -22.37 -28.78 30.75
CA GLY A 571 -21.29 -29.74 30.96
C GLY A 571 -20.06 -29.48 30.10
N THR A 572 -19.99 -28.31 29.48
CA THR A 572 -18.84 -27.84 28.69
C THR A 572 -18.47 -26.41 29.07
N HIS A 573 -17.30 -25.95 28.65
CA HIS A 573 -16.92 -24.53 28.72
C HIS A 573 -17.29 -23.75 27.45
N GLN A 574 -18.16 -24.31 26.61
CA GLN A 574 -18.56 -23.72 25.33
C GLN A 574 -19.79 -22.84 25.53
N GLN A 575 -19.81 -21.71 24.84
CA GLN A 575 -20.88 -20.73 24.94
C GLN A 575 -21.08 -19.99 23.62
N VAL A 576 -22.30 -19.54 23.38
CA VAL A 576 -22.59 -18.54 22.33
C VAL A 576 -23.09 -17.28 23.02
N THR A 577 -22.45 -16.16 22.73
CA THR A 577 -22.85 -14.85 23.25
C THR A 577 -23.44 -14.01 22.15
N ILE A 578 -24.62 -13.43 22.36
CA ILE A 578 -25.26 -12.49 21.45
C ILE A 578 -25.14 -11.10 22.08
N ALA A 579 -24.35 -10.25 21.43
CA ALA A 579 -24.01 -8.92 21.90
C ALA A 579 -25.25 -8.02 21.96
N ASP A 580 -25.37 -7.25 23.05
CA ASP A 580 -26.39 -6.21 23.26
C ASP A 580 -27.85 -6.68 23.17
N TRP A 581 -28.11 -7.99 23.26
CA TRP A 581 -29.45 -8.59 23.21
C TRP A 581 -30.52 -7.84 24.02
N PHE A 582 -30.17 -7.40 25.23
CA PHE A 582 -31.10 -6.75 26.16
C PHE A 582 -31.32 -5.26 25.90
N LEU A 583 -30.64 -4.67 24.91
CA LEU A 583 -31.00 -3.37 24.34
C LEU A 583 -32.24 -3.46 23.43
N GLY A 584 -32.57 -4.67 22.94
CA GLY A 584 -33.77 -4.95 22.13
C GLY A 584 -33.65 -4.57 20.66
N GLY A 585 -34.72 -4.75 19.89
CA GLY A 585 -34.73 -4.36 18.46
C GLY A 585 -33.78 -5.22 17.62
N SER A 586 -32.92 -4.59 16.81
CA SER A 586 -31.98 -5.27 15.90
C SER A 586 -30.93 -6.14 16.59
N TYR A 587 -30.60 -5.84 17.86
CA TYR A 587 -29.64 -6.63 18.64
C TYR A 587 -30.16 -8.02 19.00
N GLN A 588 -31.47 -8.26 18.88
CA GLN A 588 -32.07 -9.56 19.15
C GLN A 588 -32.19 -10.39 17.87
N LEU A 589 -31.92 -11.70 18.01
CA LEU A 589 -32.31 -12.68 17.01
C LEU A 589 -33.82 -12.87 17.03
N GLN A 590 -34.39 -13.11 15.86
CA GLN A 590 -35.80 -13.47 15.73
C GLN A 590 -36.06 -14.85 16.33
N GLU A 591 -35.10 -15.76 16.17
CA GLU A 591 -35.30 -17.17 16.44
C GLU A 591 -34.01 -17.87 16.88
N ILE A 592 -34.13 -18.82 17.81
CA ILE A 592 -33.05 -19.73 18.20
C ILE A 592 -33.56 -21.17 18.05
N LYS A 593 -32.80 -22.03 17.38
CA LYS A 593 -33.14 -23.42 17.06
C LYS A 593 -32.22 -24.40 17.77
N ALA A 594 -32.78 -25.49 18.26
CA ALA A 594 -32.04 -26.59 18.86
C ALA A 594 -32.85 -27.89 18.79
N GLY A 595 -32.25 -28.97 18.25
CA GLY A 595 -32.84 -30.30 18.29
C GLY A 595 -34.20 -30.41 17.58
N GLY A 596 -34.40 -29.64 16.51
CA GLY A 596 -35.66 -29.57 15.76
C GLY A 596 -36.77 -28.74 16.43
N LEU A 597 -36.47 -28.06 17.54
CA LEU A 597 -37.34 -27.10 18.19
C LEU A 597 -36.82 -25.68 17.96
N GLU A 598 -37.70 -24.70 18.12
CA GLU A 598 -37.37 -23.28 18.05
C GLU A 598 -37.96 -22.49 19.23
N ILE A 599 -37.32 -21.37 19.55
CA ILE A 599 -37.77 -20.37 20.50
C ILE A 599 -37.63 -18.98 19.90
N ASP A 600 -38.66 -18.16 20.09
CA ASP A 600 -38.79 -16.82 19.51
C ASP A 600 -38.81 -15.73 20.62
N SER A 601 -39.87 -14.93 20.67
CA SER A 601 -40.23 -13.95 21.71
C SER A 601 -40.11 -14.42 23.18
N LYS A 602 -40.01 -15.73 23.45
CA LYS A 602 -40.00 -16.29 24.81
C LYS A 602 -38.62 -16.47 25.45
N VAL A 603 -37.51 -16.12 24.79
CA VAL A 603 -36.15 -16.25 25.36
C VAL A 603 -36.02 -15.60 26.74
N SER A 604 -36.64 -14.45 26.97
CA SER A 604 -36.61 -13.77 28.28
C SER A 604 -37.22 -14.59 29.43
N GLN A 605 -38.16 -15.49 29.14
CA GLN A 605 -38.75 -16.38 30.15
C GLN A 605 -37.75 -17.45 30.59
N LEU A 606 -36.96 -18.01 29.67
CA LEU A 606 -35.88 -18.94 29.98
C LEU A 606 -34.82 -18.28 30.86
N VAL A 607 -34.34 -17.11 30.46
CA VAL A 607 -33.34 -16.33 31.20
C VAL A 607 -33.80 -16.08 32.64
N GLN A 608 -35.05 -15.69 32.85
CA GLN A 608 -35.61 -15.45 34.19
C GLN A 608 -35.68 -16.74 35.02
N ALA A 609 -36.16 -17.83 34.44
CA ALA A 609 -36.28 -19.12 35.13
C ALA A 609 -34.92 -19.68 35.53
N MET A 610 -33.95 -19.66 34.61
CA MET A 610 -32.59 -20.15 34.83
C MET A 610 -31.83 -19.28 35.84
N SER A 611 -32.00 -17.95 35.78
CA SER A 611 -31.44 -17.04 36.79
C SER A 611 -32.02 -17.30 38.19
N ALA A 612 -33.34 -17.50 38.31
CA ALA A 612 -33.98 -17.81 39.59
C ALA A 612 -33.49 -19.16 40.16
N TYR A 613 -33.31 -20.17 39.29
CA TYR A 613 -32.75 -21.45 39.69
C TYR A 613 -31.32 -21.31 40.22
N ALA A 614 -30.44 -20.62 39.48
CA ALA A 614 -29.04 -20.40 39.88
C ALA A 614 -28.93 -19.61 41.20
N GLN A 615 -29.79 -18.62 41.43
CA GLN A 615 -29.83 -17.89 42.70
C GLN A 615 -30.26 -18.76 43.88
N ALA A 616 -31.20 -19.69 43.67
CA ALA A 616 -31.63 -20.65 44.68
C ALA A 616 -30.59 -21.76 44.93
N HIS A 617 -29.66 -21.97 43.98
CA HIS A 617 -28.63 -23.01 44.04
C HIS A 617 -27.23 -22.41 43.79
N PRO A 618 -26.62 -21.71 44.77
CA PRO A 618 -25.35 -21.00 44.58
C PRO A 618 -24.13 -21.84 44.19
N GLY A 619 -24.24 -23.18 44.23
CA GLY A 619 -23.20 -24.11 43.80
C GLY A 619 -23.48 -24.76 42.44
N PHE A 620 -24.57 -24.37 41.76
CA PHE A 620 -24.83 -24.79 40.39
C PHE A 620 -23.90 -24.03 39.44
N ASP A 621 -23.22 -24.79 38.58
CA ASP A 621 -22.35 -24.26 37.55
C ASP A 621 -22.71 -24.97 36.23
N PRO A 622 -23.22 -24.23 35.22
CA PRO A 622 -23.63 -24.81 33.95
C PRO A 622 -22.46 -25.45 33.19
N THR A 623 -21.22 -25.03 33.44
CA THR A 623 -20.06 -25.55 32.72
C THR A 623 -19.64 -26.96 33.13
N VAL A 624 -20.07 -27.40 34.31
CA VAL A 624 -19.79 -28.75 34.84
C VAL A 624 -21.04 -29.63 34.93
N ALA A 625 -22.23 -29.04 34.87
CA ALA A 625 -23.49 -29.77 34.93
C ALA A 625 -23.78 -30.47 33.60
N SER A 626 -23.58 -31.79 33.53
CA SER A 626 -23.76 -32.57 32.29
C SER A 626 -25.21 -32.71 31.80
N GLN A 627 -26.19 -32.27 32.60
CA GLN A 627 -27.62 -32.33 32.28
C GLN A 627 -28.37 -31.16 32.92
N MET A 628 -29.49 -30.78 32.31
CA MET A 628 -30.43 -29.81 32.89
C MET A 628 -30.86 -30.23 34.30
N PRO A 629 -30.92 -29.31 35.27
CA PRO A 629 -31.40 -29.61 36.61
C PRO A 629 -32.82 -30.20 36.61
N SER A 630 -33.05 -31.19 37.47
CA SER A 630 -34.33 -31.91 37.58
C SER A 630 -35.47 -31.12 38.24
N ASP A 631 -35.38 -29.80 38.31
CA ASP A 631 -36.40 -28.93 38.90
C ASP A 631 -37.66 -28.90 38.03
N ALA A 632 -38.80 -29.27 38.62
CA ALA A 632 -40.05 -29.44 37.88
C ALA A 632 -40.56 -28.12 37.29
N GLN A 633 -40.40 -27.00 38.00
CA GLN A 633 -40.85 -25.70 37.55
C GLN A 633 -40.00 -25.21 36.37
N LEU A 634 -38.69 -25.39 36.44
CA LEU A 634 -37.77 -25.09 35.34
C LEU A 634 -38.12 -25.90 34.08
N HIS A 635 -38.33 -27.21 34.23
CA HIS A 635 -38.70 -28.07 33.10
C HIS A 635 -40.06 -27.71 32.47
N GLU A 636 -41.05 -27.32 33.27
CA GLU A 636 -42.35 -26.86 32.76
C GLU A 636 -42.21 -25.59 31.92
N ILE A 637 -41.38 -24.63 32.37
CA ILE A 637 -41.10 -23.41 31.62
C ILE A 637 -40.38 -23.74 30.31
N ILE A 638 -39.33 -24.56 30.35
CA ILE A 638 -38.60 -24.99 29.14
C ILE A 638 -39.55 -25.62 28.12
N ALA A 639 -40.38 -26.58 28.54
CA ALA A 639 -41.33 -27.24 27.64
C ALA A 639 -42.40 -26.28 27.07
N GLY A 640 -42.75 -25.21 27.79
CA GLY A 640 -43.72 -24.20 27.36
C GLY A 640 -43.14 -23.08 26.48
N THR A 641 -41.82 -22.91 26.47
CA THR A 641 -41.14 -21.87 25.67
C THR A 641 -40.72 -22.36 24.29
N TRP A 642 -40.28 -23.62 24.17
CA TRP A 642 -39.88 -24.21 22.90
C TRP A 642 -41.08 -24.77 22.12
N HIS A 643 -41.08 -24.68 20.79
CA HIS A 643 -42.10 -25.27 19.92
C HIS A 643 -41.50 -25.96 18.69
N LEU A 644 -42.29 -26.79 18.02
CA LEU A 644 -41.90 -27.39 16.74
C LEU A 644 -41.88 -26.31 15.67
N ASN A 645 -40.92 -26.43 14.75
CA ASN A 645 -40.84 -25.63 13.54
C ASN A 645 -42.11 -25.84 12.70
N ALA A 646 -42.79 -24.74 12.39
CA ALA A 646 -44.14 -24.73 11.82
C ALA A 646 -44.21 -25.07 10.33
#